data_AF-A0A7V9SZM7-F1
#
_entry.id   AF-A0A7V9SZM7-F1
#
_cell.length_a   1.000
_cell.length_b   1.000
_cell.length_c   1.000
_cell.angle_alpha   90.00
_cell.angle_beta   90.00
_cell.angle_gamma   90.00
#
_symmetry.space_group_name_H-M   'P 1'
#
loop_
_entity.id
_entity.type
_entity.pdbx_description
1 polymer ?
#
loop_
_entity_poly.entity_id
_entity_poly.type
_entity_poly.pdbx_seq_one_letter_code
_entity_poly.pdbx_strand_id
1 'polypeptide(L)'
;ATPVWTAGEQMGTGGGELVRAHHGSLSREQRLTIEDALKAGTLRGLVATSSLELGIDMGAIDLVVQVESPGSVASGLQRIGRAGHRVGEPSRGKIFPKHRGDLVETAVVVQRMKAGLIEETRYPRNAIDVLAQQVVAMCALDEWRVEDLTALVRRAAGYAELTDDAMTAVLDLLSGRYPSEEFAELRPRIVWDRVQGLVRGRSGAQRIAVTNAGTIPDRGLFGVFLPDGARVGELDEEMVYESRPGETFLLGASTWRIEEITHDRVVVTPAPGQPGKMPFWHGDRPGRPLELGRAVGAFLREVRKPASVAWLQQEHSLDAWAASNLVAYVEEQAEATGAVPDDRTIVVERFRDEIGDWRVCILSPFGARVHAPWAMALEARLAERGMPDVQTIWSDDGIVLRLPEVEDSIPTDELLLDPEEVEELVLRSLPDTALFAARFRENAARALLLPRRRPGSRTPLWQQRQRSADLLKVAMRYPSFPILLETTRECLADVFDLPALKEVLGDLRSRRTRLVSVDTPKASPFASSLLFGWVAVYMYEGDAPLAERRAAALALDRDLLRELLGADELRELLDADVLATLELELQGLVEGRRARNADELTDVLRRVGDLSMVELDARSEGGVAEWVDDLVAARRALRVRVADEDRVAAAEDAARLRDGLGAPLPPGVPEAFLEP
;
A
#
# COMPACT_ATOMS: atom_id res chain seq x y z
N ALA A 1 -35.43 -19.72 20.10
CA ALA A 1 -34.10 -19.80 20.73
C ALA A 1 -33.11 -19.23 19.74
N THR A 2 -32.63 -18.02 19.99
CA THR A 2 -31.64 -17.32 19.15
C THR A 2 -30.29 -17.95 19.43
N PRO A 3 -29.57 -18.52 18.43
CA PRO A 3 -28.25 -19.06 18.69
C PRO A 3 -27.30 -17.89 18.97
N VAL A 4 -26.72 -17.91 20.17
CA VAL A 4 -25.61 -17.03 20.56
C VAL A 4 -24.37 -17.60 19.88
N TRP A 5 -23.77 -16.84 18.96
CA TRP A 5 -22.49 -17.19 18.36
C TRP A 5 -21.39 -16.49 19.16
N THR A 6 -20.68 -17.26 19.97
CA THR A 6 -19.44 -16.81 20.63
C THR A 6 -18.30 -16.92 19.63
N ALA A 7 -17.56 -15.83 19.41
CA ALA A 7 -16.31 -15.86 18.65
C ALA A 7 -15.34 -16.84 19.34
N GLY A 8 -14.86 -17.84 18.60
CA GLY A 8 -13.85 -18.80 19.07
C GLY A 8 -14.13 -20.28 18.80
N GLU A 9 -15.36 -20.69 18.45
CA GLU A 9 -15.61 -22.09 18.09
C GLU A 9 -15.29 -22.36 16.60
N GLN A 10 -14.09 -22.88 16.33
CA GLN A 10 -13.84 -23.61 15.08
C GLN A 10 -14.83 -24.77 15.00
N MET A 11 -15.79 -24.70 14.08
CA MET A 11 -16.68 -25.81 13.79
C MET A 11 -15.84 -27.04 13.41
N GLY A 12 -15.97 -28.09 14.23
CA GLY A 12 -15.40 -29.39 13.97
C GLY A 12 -15.75 -29.92 12.57
N THR A 13 -14.77 -30.57 11.97
CA THR A 13 -14.72 -31.17 10.63
C THR A 13 -15.65 -32.39 10.47
N GLY A 14 -16.95 -32.21 10.71
CA GLY A 14 -17.99 -33.24 10.53
C GLY A 14 -19.07 -32.92 9.49
N GLY A 15 -19.12 -31.68 8.99
CA GLY A 15 -19.99 -31.25 7.89
C GLY A 15 -19.13 -30.70 6.75
N GLY A 16 -19.53 -30.94 5.50
CA GLY A 16 -18.80 -30.46 4.32
C GLY A 16 -18.52 -28.95 4.36
N GLU A 17 -17.48 -28.52 3.65
CA GLU A 17 -17.01 -27.14 3.59
C GLU A 17 -18.11 -26.20 3.05
N LEU A 18 -18.64 -25.32 3.92
CA LEU A 18 -19.77 -24.45 3.60
C LEU A 18 -19.40 -23.32 2.62
N VAL A 19 -18.18 -22.80 2.73
CA VAL A 19 -17.70 -21.63 1.99
C VAL A 19 -16.27 -21.87 1.51
N ARG A 20 -15.94 -21.45 0.28
CA ARG A 20 -14.57 -21.48 -0.26
C ARG A 20 -14.08 -20.09 -0.62
N ALA A 21 -12.77 -19.93 -0.81
CA ALA A 21 -12.15 -18.72 -1.33
C ALA A 21 -11.90 -18.81 -2.85
N HIS A 22 -11.99 -17.69 -3.56
CA HIS A 22 -11.69 -17.60 -4.99
C HIS A 22 -10.94 -16.30 -5.33
N HIS A 23 -9.68 -16.42 -5.73
CA HIS A 23 -8.85 -15.28 -6.14
C HIS A 23 -7.89 -15.68 -7.26
N GLY A 24 -7.30 -14.70 -7.93
CA GLY A 24 -6.45 -14.92 -9.11
C GLY A 24 -5.23 -15.81 -8.83
N SER A 25 -4.75 -15.81 -7.59
CA SER A 25 -3.62 -16.62 -7.14
C SER A 25 -3.94 -18.10 -6.93
N LEU A 26 -5.18 -18.56 -7.11
CA LEU A 26 -5.50 -20.00 -7.15
C LEU A 26 -5.24 -20.61 -8.52
N SER A 27 -4.86 -21.89 -8.54
CA SER A 27 -4.67 -22.62 -9.79
C SER A 27 -5.96 -22.67 -10.62
N ARG A 28 -5.81 -22.71 -11.95
CA ARG A 28 -6.96 -22.77 -12.87
C ARG A 28 -7.87 -23.96 -12.59
N GLU A 29 -7.29 -25.13 -12.31
CA GLU A 29 -8.04 -26.36 -12.04
C GLU A 29 -8.87 -26.25 -10.74
N GLN A 30 -8.28 -25.67 -9.69
CA GLN A 30 -9.00 -25.39 -8.45
C GLN A 30 -10.13 -24.38 -8.67
N ARG A 31 -9.88 -23.30 -9.42
CA ARG A 31 -10.92 -22.30 -9.75
C ARG A 31 -12.09 -22.91 -10.50
N LEU A 32 -11.84 -23.72 -11.53
CA LEU A 32 -12.88 -24.43 -12.28
C LEU A 32 -13.70 -25.37 -11.38
N THR A 33 -13.04 -26.12 -10.51
CA THR A 33 -13.72 -27.02 -9.57
C THR A 33 -14.65 -26.26 -8.61
N ILE A 34 -14.18 -25.11 -8.10
CA ILE A 34 -14.95 -24.24 -7.21
C ILE A 34 -16.13 -23.60 -7.97
N GLU A 35 -15.90 -23.10 -9.18
CA GLU A 35 -16.91 -22.54 -10.06
C GLU A 35 -18.01 -23.56 -10.39
N ASP A 36 -17.64 -24.80 -10.74
CA ASP A 36 -18.60 -25.86 -11.05
C ASP A 36 -19.39 -26.32 -9.82
N ALA A 37 -18.74 -26.40 -8.66
CA ALA A 37 -19.42 -26.72 -7.39
C ALA A 37 -20.45 -25.64 -7.01
N LEU A 38 -20.14 -24.37 -7.26
CA LEU A 38 -21.06 -23.24 -7.07
C LEU A 38 -22.22 -23.29 -8.07
N LYS A 39 -21.95 -23.54 -9.36
CA LYS A 39 -22.99 -23.71 -10.40
C LYS A 39 -23.95 -24.86 -10.08
N ALA A 40 -23.41 -25.96 -9.57
CA ALA A 40 -24.19 -27.13 -9.19
C ALA A 40 -25.00 -26.93 -7.89
N GLY A 41 -24.79 -25.81 -7.16
CA GLY A 41 -25.44 -25.55 -5.87
C GLY A 41 -24.94 -26.43 -4.72
N THR A 42 -23.85 -27.18 -4.94
CA THR A 42 -23.23 -28.03 -3.92
C THR A 42 -22.39 -27.22 -2.92
N LEU A 43 -21.85 -26.09 -3.35
CA LEU A 43 -21.17 -25.11 -2.51
C LEU A 43 -22.18 -24.02 -2.08
N ARG A 44 -22.27 -23.75 -0.77
CA ARG A 44 -23.27 -22.80 -0.22
C ARG A 44 -22.83 -21.34 -0.29
N GLY A 45 -21.53 -21.07 -0.38
CA GLY A 45 -21.01 -19.71 -0.48
C GLY A 45 -19.59 -19.66 -1.02
N LEU A 46 -19.21 -18.49 -1.52
CA LEU A 46 -17.89 -18.24 -2.08
C LEU A 46 -17.43 -16.83 -1.72
N VAL A 47 -16.23 -16.72 -1.17
CA VAL A 47 -15.57 -15.43 -0.90
C VAL A 47 -14.61 -15.16 -2.06
N ALA A 48 -14.84 -14.11 -2.82
CA ALA A 48 -14.06 -13.82 -4.02
C ALA A 48 -13.54 -12.38 -4.07
N THR A 49 -12.39 -12.21 -4.72
CA THR A 49 -11.91 -10.89 -5.16
C THR A 49 -12.60 -10.48 -6.47
N SER A 50 -12.12 -9.41 -7.14
CA SER A 50 -12.59 -8.99 -8.47
C SER A 50 -12.47 -10.07 -9.55
N SER A 51 -11.83 -11.21 -9.27
CA SER A 51 -11.78 -12.38 -10.14
C SER A 51 -13.15 -12.92 -10.59
N LEU A 52 -14.22 -12.64 -9.84
CA LEU A 52 -15.60 -13.03 -10.18
C LEU A 52 -16.51 -11.83 -10.51
N GLU A 53 -15.93 -10.64 -10.66
CA GLU A 53 -16.69 -9.43 -10.98
C GLU A 53 -17.31 -9.48 -12.37
N LEU A 54 -16.62 -10.11 -13.34
CA LEU A 54 -17.01 -10.15 -14.76
C LEU A 54 -17.14 -11.59 -15.29
N GLY A 55 -18.10 -11.80 -16.18
CA GLY A 55 -18.04 -12.89 -17.17
C GLY A 55 -18.51 -14.28 -16.76
N ILE A 56 -19.11 -14.46 -15.58
CA ILE A 56 -19.65 -15.75 -15.15
C ILE A 56 -21.16 -15.68 -14.89
N ASP A 57 -21.93 -16.45 -15.66
CA ASP A 57 -23.35 -16.68 -15.38
C ASP A 57 -23.47 -17.77 -14.32
N MET A 58 -23.81 -17.35 -13.10
CA MET A 58 -23.97 -18.23 -11.95
C MET A 58 -25.42 -18.15 -11.48
N GLY A 59 -26.34 -18.70 -12.27
CA GLY A 59 -27.79 -18.67 -11.99
C GLY A 59 -28.25 -19.35 -10.68
N ALA A 60 -27.32 -19.88 -9.87
CA ALA A 60 -27.57 -20.41 -8.53
C ALA A 60 -27.32 -19.38 -7.40
N ILE A 61 -26.67 -18.25 -7.68
CA ILE A 61 -26.39 -17.22 -6.67
C ILE A 61 -27.64 -16.37 -6.48
N ASP A 62 -28.16 -16.34 -5.25
CA ASP A 62 -29.35 -15.58 -4.85
C ASP A 62 -29.02 -14.38 -3.95
N LEU A 63 -27.77 -14.26 -3.48
CA LEU A 63 -27.27 -13.17 -2.65
C LEU A 63 -25.80 -12.91 -2.90
N VAL A 64 -25.45 -11.63 -3.07
CA VAL A 64 -24.05 -11.15 -3.02
C VAL A 64 -23.84 -10.37 -1.73
N VAL A 65 -22.73 -10.66 -1.04
CA VAL A 65 -22.29 -9.88 0.12
C VAL A 65 -21.01 -9.15 -0.27
N GLN A 66 -21.06 -7.82 -0.23
CA GLN A 66 -19.93 -6.93 -0.51
C GLN A 66 -19.40 -6.43 0.84
N VAL A 67 -18.14 -6.74 1.14
CA VAL A 67 -17.42 -6.18 2.29
C VAL A 67 -16.63 -4.98 1.81
N GLU A 68 -16.70 -3.86 2.53
CA GLU A 68 -16.17 -2.56 2.10
C GLU A 68 -16.94 -1.95 0.92
N SER A 69 -16.93 -0.63 0.78
CA SER A 69 -17.38 0.03 -0.44
C SER A 69 -16.71 -0.62 -1.67
N PRO A 70 -17.45 -0.86 -2.77
CA PRO A 70 -16.86 -1.40 -3.99
C PRO A 70 -15.91 -0.40 -4.68
N GLY A 71 -15.80 0.84 -4.20
CA GLY A 71 -14.94 1.91 -4.72
C GLY A 71 -15.41 2.54 -6.03
N SER A 72 -16.32 1.87 -6.75
CA SER A 72 -17.03 2.42 -7.90
C SER A 72 -18.45 1.85 -8.01
N VAL A 73 -19.35 2.66 -8.58
CA VAL A 73 -20.74 2.29 -8.85
C VAL A 73 -20.79 1.17 -9.88
N ALA A 74 -19.95 1.25 -10.93
CA ALA A 74 -19.86 0.22 -11.96
C ALA A 74 -19.47 -1.16 -11.40
N SER A 75 -18.43 -1.22 -10.55
CA SER A 75 -18.03 -2.48 -9.89
C SER A 75 -19.12 -2.99 -8.96
N GLY A 76 -19.78 -2.10 -8.19
CA GLY A 76 -20.92 -2.47 -7.35
C GLY A 76 -22.04 -3.14 -8.15
N LEU A 77 -22.45 -2.54 -9.28
CA LEU A 77 -23.47 -3.09 -10.18
C LEU A 77 -23.07 -4.44 -10.78
N GLN A 78 -21.83 -4.57 -11.25
CA GLN A 78 -21.32 -5.82 -11.82
C GLN A 78 -21.27 -6.95 -10.78
N ARG A 79 -20.80 -6.65 -9.56
CA ARG A 79 -20.71 -7.62 -8.47
C ARG A 79 -22.07 -8.05 -7.96
N ILE A 80 -22.95 -7.10 -7.61
CA ILE A 80 -24.29 -7.42 -7.09
C ILE A 80 -25.15 -8.05 -8.18
N GLY A 81 -24.95 -7.68 -9.45
CA GLY A 81 -25.59 -8.30 -10.61
C GLY A 81 -25.31 -9.80 -10.77
N ARG A 82 -24.36 -10.38 -10.02
CA ARG A 82 -24.14 -11.84 -9.97
C ARG A 82 -25.25 -12.56 -9.23
N ALA A 83 -25.96 -11.91 -8.31
CA ALA A 83 -27.13 -12.47 -7.66
C ALA A 83 -28.37 -12.35 -8.56
N GLY A 84 -29.17 -13.40 -8.62
CA GLY A 84 -30.42 -13.42 -9.39
C GLY A 84 -30.16 -13.14 -10.88
N HIS A 85 -29.07 -13.67 -11.44
CA HIS A 85 -28.63 -13.41 -12.81
C HIS A 85 -29.53 -14.13 -13.85
N ARG A 86 -30.81 -13.78 -13.88
CA ARG A 86 -31.83 -14.23 -14.82
C ARG A 86 -32.67 -13.05 -15.28
N VAL A 87 -33.20 -13.14 -16.49
CA VAL A 87 -34.03 -12.07 -17.06
C VAL A 87 -35.26 -11.85 -16.18
N GLY A 88 -35.42 -10.62 -15.67
CA GLY A 88 -36.55 -10.21 -14.84
C GLY A 88 -36.44 -10.58 -13.36
N GLU A 89 -35.35 -11.23 -12.93
CA GLU A 89 -35.12 -11.53 -11.52
C GLU A 89 -34.34 -10.37 -10.85
N PRO A 90 -34.75 -9.90 -9.66
CA PRO A 90 -34.06 -8.83 -8.97
C PRO A 90 -32.76 -9.32 -8.33
N SER A 91 -31.65 -8.64 -8.60
CA SER A 91 -30.38 -8.88 -7.90
C SER A 91 -30.43 -8.43 -6.45
N ARG A 92 -30.01 -9.30 -5.53
CA ARG A 92 -29.98 -9.03 -4.09
C ARG A 92 -28.54 -8.90 -3.62
N GLY A 93 -28.23 -7.76 -3.01
CA GLY A 93 -26.92 -7.49 -2.43
C GLY A 93 -27.04 -6.95 -1.00
N LYS A 94 -26.07 -7.31 -0.15
CA LYS A 94 -25.84 -6.67 1.15
C LYS A 94 -24.43 -6.11 1.18
N ILE A 95 -24.27 -4.86 1.62
CA ILE A 95 -22.96 -4.22 1.75
C ILE A 95 -22.68 -4.02 3.24
N PHE A 96 -21.49 -4.42 3.68
CA PHE A 96 -21.01 -4.28 5.05
C PHE A 96 -19.79 -3.37 5.06
N PRO A 97 -19.95 -2.10 5.50
CA PRO A 97 -18.82 -1.20 5.68
C PRO A 97 -17.89 -1.69 6.78
N LYS A 98 -16.58 -1.44 6.63
CA LYS A 98 -15.55 -1.83 7.60
C LYS A 98 -15.41 -0.84 8.76
N HIS A 99 -15.65 0.44 8.50
CA HIS A 99 -15.57 1.51 9.49
C HIS A 99 -16.54 2.65 9.13
N ARG A 100 -16.66 3.65 10.00
CA ARG A 100 -17.64 4.76 9.85
C ARG A 100 -17.38 5.62 8.60
N GLY A 101 -16.11 5.84 8.22
CA GLY A 101 -15.75 6.52 6.98
C GLY A 101 -16.21 5.77 5.72
N ASP A 102 -15.97 4.46 5.67
CA ASP A 102 -16.41 3.58 4.57
C ASP A 102 -17.94 3.51 4.43
N LEU A 103 -18.68 3.66 5.55
CA LEU A 103 -20.14 3.75 5.53
C LEU A 103 -20.65 4.98 4.76
N VAL A 104 -19.93 6.10 4.76
CA VAL A 104 -20.30 7.31 3.99
C VAL A 104 -20.26 7.01 2.49
N GLU A 105 -19.14 6.47 1.99
CA GLU A 105 -18.99 6.13 0.59
C GLU A 105 -19.99 5.04 0.18
N THR A 106 -20.16 4.02 1.01
CA THR A 106 -21.12 2.92 0.78
C THR A 106 -22.55 3.45 0.58
N ALA A 107 -23.00 4.38 1.42
CA ALA A 107 -24.35 4.96 1.30
C ALA A 107 -24.54 5.69 -0.04
N VAL A 108 -23.52 6.43 -0.49
CA VAL A 108 -23.54 7.16 -1.77
C VAL A 108 -23.53 6.20 -2.94
N VAL A 109 -22.64 5.20 -2.92
CA VAL A 109 -22.52 4.21 -3.99
C VAL A 109 -23.83 3.43 -4.15
N VAL A 110 -24.46 2.95 -3.07
CA VAL A 110 -25.74 2.23 -3.14
C VAL A 110 -26.83 3.07 -3.80
N GLN A 111 -26.95 4.35 -3.42
CA GLN A 111 -27.94 5.24 -4.02
C GLN A 111 -27.67 5.44 -5.51
N ARG A 112 -26.41 5.66 -5.90
CA ARG A 112 -26.03 5.83 -7.31
C ARG A 112 -26.21 4.56 -8.13
N MET A 113 -25.98 3.38 -7.54
CA MET A 113 -26.26 2.09 -8.18
C MET A 113 -27.74 1.96 -8.53
N LYS A 114 -28.65 2.28 -7.59
CA LYS A 114 -30.10 2.27 -7.86
C LYS A 114 -30.50 3.26 -8.96
N ALA A 115 -29.83 4.42 -9.01
CA ALA A 115 -30.09 5.45 -10.00
C ALA A 115 -29.40 5.20 -11.36
N GLY A 116 -28.53 4.18 -11.47
CA GLY A 116 -27.76 3.91 -12.68
C GLY A 116 -26.68 4.96 -13.00
N LEU A 117 -26.21 5.70 -11.99
CA LEU A 117 -25.25 6.81 -12.14
C LEU A 117 -23.80 6.30 -12.04
N ILE A 118 -23.38 5.54 -13.04
CA ILE A 118 -22.00 5.05 -13.17
C ILE A 118 -21.03 6.17 -13.59
N GLU A 119 -19.76 5.98 -13.28
CA GLU A 119 -18.68 6.90 -13.59
C GLU A 119 -18.39 6.98 -15.10
N GLU A 120 -17.94 8.15 -15.58
CA GLU A 120 -17.47 8.31 -16.96
C GLU A 120 -16.27 7.39 -17.24
N THR A 121 -16.33 6.62 -18.32
CA THR A 121 -15.20 5.80 -18.78
C THR A 121 -14.39 6.56 -19.82
N ARG A 122 -13.08 6.63 -19.62
CA ARG A 122 -12.13 7.21 -20.58
C ARG A 122 -11.20 6.12 -21.08
N TYR A 123 -10.84 6.17 -22.37
CA TYR A 123 -9.81 5.31 -22.93
C TYR A 123 -8.46 6.05 -22.96
N PRO A 124 -7.33 5.37 -22.71
CA PRO A 124 -6.01 6.00 -22.81
C PRO A 124 -5.74 6.48 -24.24
N ARG A 125 -5.21 7.71 -24.36
CA ARG A 125 -4.81 8.30 -25.64
C ARG A 125 -3.31 8.16 -25.85
N ASN A 126 -2.91 7.73 -27.04
CA ASN A 126 -1.52 7.67 -27.50
C ASN A 126 -0.57 6.93 -26.54
N ALA A 127 -1.00 5.79 -25.97
CA ALA A 127 -0.14 4.95 -25.15
C ALA A 127 1.00 4.36 -25.98
N ILE A 128 2.17 5.00 -25.92
CA ILE A 128 3.33 4.77 -26.80
C ILE A 128 4.00 3.42 -26.52
N ASP A 129 4.00 2.98 -25.28
CA ASP A 129 4.56 1.69 -24.87
C ASP A 129 3.80 0.50 -25.48
N VAL A 130 2.46 0.55 -25.47
CA VAL A 130 1.57 -0.41 -26.15
C VAL A 130 1.77 -0.33 -27.65
N LEU A 131 1.89 0.87 -28.21
CA LEU A 131 2.15 1.06 -29.64
C LEU A 131 3.48 0.41 -30.04
N ALA A 132 4.53 0.61 -29.25
CA ALA A 132 5.84 0.02 -29.50
C ALA A 132 5.77 -1.52 -29.54
N GLN A 133 5.06 -2.12 -28.58
CA GLN A 133 4.81 -3.57 -28.56
C GLN A 133 4.11 -4.06 -29.83
N GLN A 134 3.03 -3.37 -30.25
CA GLN A 134 2.24 -3.76 -31.42
C GLN A 134 3.01 -3.56 -32.72
N VAL A 135 3.77 -2.47 -32.88
CA VAL A 135 4.63 -2.25 -34.04
C VAL A 135 5.65 -3.37 -34.20
N VAL A 136 6.27 -3.83 -33.10
CA VAL A 136 7.19 -4.98 -33.16
C VAL A 136 6.46 -6.25 -33.58
N ALA A 137 5.24 -6.50 -33.07
CA ALA A 137 4.44 -7.66 -33.42
C ALA A 137 4.04 -7.66 -34.91
N MET A 138 3.59 -6.52 -35.44
CA MET A 138 3.21 -6.36 -36.84
C MET A 138 4.41 -6.53 -37.78
N CYS A 139 5.53 -5.88 -37.45
CA CYS A 139 6.77 -5.99 -38.21
C CYS A 139 7.41 -7.39 -38.14
N ALA A 140 7.05 -8.20 -37.14
CA ALA A 140 7.61 -9.55 -37.00
C ALA A 140 7.05 -10.55 -38.03
N LEU A 141 5.89 -10.26 -38.63
CA LEU A 141 5.26 -11.11 -39.63
C LEU A 141 5.42 -10.53 -41.04
N ASP A 142 5.29 -9.21 -41.17
CA ASP A 142 5.26 -8.52 -42.45
C ASP A 142 6.23 -7.32 -42.49
N GLU A 143 6.61 -6.92 -43.71
CA GLU A 143 7.26 -5.65 -43.95
C GLU A 143 6.21 -4.57 -44.25
N TRP A 144 6.36 -3.39 -43.66
CA TRP A 144 5.39 -2.32 -43.76
C TRP A 144 6.04 -1.05 -44.33
N ARG A 145 5.28 -0.33 -45.16
CA ARG A 145 5.54 1.10 -45.37
C ARG A 145 5.13 1.87 -44.13
N VAL A 146 5.93 2.85 -43.71
CA VAL A 146 5.65 3.67 -42.51
C VAL A 146 4.29 4.37 -42.65
N GLU A 147 3.95 4.86 -43.84
CA GLU A 147 2.67 5.53 -44.08
C GLU A 147 1.47 4.60 -43.85
N ASP A 148 1.54 3.38 -44.39
CA ASP A 148 0.47 2.38 -44.28
C ASP A 148 0.31 1.88 -42.84
N LEU A 149 1.43 1.65 -42.15
CA LEU A 149 1.45 1.26 -40.74
C LEU A 149 0.80 2.36 -39.88
N THR A 150 1.17 3.62 -40.11
CA THR A 150 0.62 4.77 -39.36
C THR A 150 -0.87 4.94 -39.63
N ALA A 151 -1.30 4.82 -40.89
CA ALA A 151 -2.71 4.90 -41.27
C ALA A 151 -3.54 3.78 -40.62
N LEU A 152 -2.98 2.56 -40.54
CA LEU A 152 -3.62 1.43 -39.86
C LEU A 152 -3.77 1.69 -38.36
N VAL A 153 -2.71 2.14 -37.69
CA VAL A 153 -2.70 2.45 -36.25
C VAL A 153 -3.74 3.53 -35.92
N ARG A 154 -3.83 4.60 -36.72
CA ARG A 154 -4.80 5.69 -36.53
C ARG A 154 -6.27 5.28 -36.64
N ARG A 155 -6.58 4.05 -37.12
CA ARG A 155 -7.96 3.54 -37.10
C ARG A 155 -8.41 3.08 -35.71
N ALA A 156 -7.49 2.87 -34.78
CA ALA A 156 -7.82 2.55 -33.40
C ALA A 156 -8.10 3.83 -32.59
N ALA A 157 -9.16 3.82 -31.77
CA ALA A 157 -9.65 5.00 -31.05
C ALA A 157 -8.56 5.70 -30.20
N GLY A 158 -7.72 4.91 -29.51
CA GLY A 158 -6.62 5.41 -28.69
C GLY A 158 -5.52 6.14 -29.48
N TYR A 159 -5.40 5.91 -30.79
CA TYR A 159 -4.34 6.47 -31.64
C TYR A 159 -4.87 7.33 -32.79
N ALA A 160 -6.16 7.67 -32.78
CA ALA A 160 -6.78 8.45 -33.86
C ALA A 160 -6.11 9.82 -34.07
N GLU A 161 -5.54 10.39 -33.01
CA GLU A 161 -4.83 11.67 -33.00
C GLU A 161 -3.30 11.51 -32.89
N LEU A 162 -2.77 10.30 -33.08
CA LEU A 162 -1.31 10.06 -33.03
C LEU A 162 -0.60 10.90 -34.08
N THR A 163 0.40 11.70 -33.69
CA THR A 163 1.17 12.54 -34.63
C THR A 163 2.25 11.73 -35.37
N ASP A 164 2.67 12.22 -36.54
CA ASP A 164 3.76 11.58 -37.30
C ASP A 164 5.09 11.64 -36.51
N ASP A 165 5.31 12.69 -35.73
CA ASP A 165 6.47 12.84 -34.85
C ASP A 165 6.48 11.78 -33.74
N ALA A 166 5.33 11.54 -33.09
CA ALA A 166 5.21 10.51 -32.06
C ALA A 166 5.47 9.12 -32.66
N MET A 167 4.89 8.82 -33.83
CA MET A 167 5.14 7.57 -34.55
C MET A 167 6.63 7.42 -34.91
N THR A 168 7.24 8.48 -35.44
CA THR A 168 8.68 8.52 -35.75
C THR A 168 9.53 8.26 -34.51
N ALA A 169 9.19 8.84 -33.37
CA ALA A 169 9.90 8.63 -32.12
C ALA A 169 9.80 7.17 -31.63
N VAL A 170 8.65 6.52 -31.80
CA VAL A 170 8.49 5.07 -31.53
C VAL A 170 9.39 4.25 -32.45
N LEU A 171 9.42 4.55 -33.75
CA LEU A 171 10.28 3.83 -34.71
C LEU A 171 11.77 4.06 -34.44
N ASP A 172 12.16 5.27 -34.04
CA ASP A 172 13.53 5.61 -33.62
C ASP A 172 13.97 4.82 -32.39
N LEU A 173 13.10 4.72 -31.39
CA LEU A 173 13.32 3.90 -30.20
C LEU A 173 13.53 2.43 -30.59
N LEU A 174 12.63 1.88 -31.40
CA LEU A 174 12.63 0.47 -31.77
C LEU A 174 13.75 0.11 -32.76
N SER A 175 14.23 1.05 -33.56
CA SER A 175 15.36 0.86 -34.49
C SER A 175 16.73 1.12 -33.84
N GLY A 176 16.76 1.66 -32.61
CA GLY A 176 17.97 1.86 -31.82
C GLY A 176 18.75 3.13 -32.19
N ARG A 177 18.07 4.28 -32.33
CA ARG A 177 18.69 5.59 -32.61
C ARG A 177 19.59 6.09 -31.47
N TYR A 178 19.34 5.68 -30.23
CA TYR A 178 20.04 6.17 -29.03
C TYR A 178 21.43 5.53 -28.86
N PRO A 179 22.41 6.23 -28.24
CA PRO A 179 23.78 5.73 -28.11
C PRO A 179 23.85 4.40 -27.35
N SER A 180 24.36 3.35 -28.02
CA SER A 180 24.44 2.00 -27.44
C SER A 180 25.45 1.87 -26.29
N GLU A 181 26.42 2.78 -26.20
CA GLU A 181 27.40 2.84 -25.11
C GLU A 181 26.76 3.21 -23.77
N GLU A 182 25.73 4.08 -23.82
CA GLU A 182 24.97 4.50 -22.64
C GLU A 182 23.75 3.59 -22.41
N PHE A 183 23.14 3.09 -23.48
CA PHE A 183 21.95 2.24 -23.44
C PHE A 183 22.27 0.77 -23.75
N ALA A 184 23.01 0.09 -22.87
CA ALA A 184 23.33 -1.35 -23.03
C ALA A 184 22.07 -2.24 -23.15
N GLU A 185 20.95 -1.81 -22.56
CA GLU A 185 19.67 -2.52 -22.56
C GLU A 185 18.82 -2.30 -23.83
N LEU A 186 19.08 -1.22 -24.57
CA LEU A 186 18.28 -0.82 -25.73
C LEU A 186 18.70 -1.58 -26.98
N ARG A 187 18.23 -2.81 -27.10
CA ARG A 187 18.44 -3.64 -28.30
C ARG A 187 17.39 -3.30 -29.36
N PRO A 188 17.80 -2.95 -30.60
CA PRO A 188 16.84 -2.70 -31.68
C PRO A 188 15.97 -3.93 -31.93
N ARG A 189 14.66 -3.70 -32.12
CA ARG A 189 13.65 -4.74 -32.40
C ARG A 189 13.22 -4.74 -33.86
N ILE A 190 13.32 -3.59 -34.53
CA ILE A 190 13.00 -3.42 -35.95
C ILE A 190 14.23 -2.93 -36.73
N VAL A 191 14.15 -3.02 -38.05
CA VAL A 191 15.02 -2.32 -39.00
C VAL A 191 14.15 -1.30 -39.71
N TRP A 192 14.62 -0.06 -39.79
CA TRP A 192 13.94 1.01 -40.51
C TRP A 192 14.83 1.53 -41.63
N ASP A 193 14.44 1.29 -42.88
CA ASP A 193 14.99 1.95 -44.06
C ASP A 193 14.30 3.32 -44.23
N ARG A 194 15.02 4.39 -43.88
CA ARG A 194 14.51 5.77 -43.98
C ARG A 194 14.40 6.29 -45.41
N VAL A 195 15.13 5.69 -46.36
CA VAL A 195 15.12 6.12 -47.77
C VAL A 195 13.88 5.57 -48.45
N GLN A 196 13.57 4.29 -48.22
CA GLN A 196 12.40 3.64 -48.80
C GLN A 196 11.14 3.80 -47.95
N GLY A 197 11.27 4.21 -46.68
CA GLY A 197 10.16 4.30 -45.73
C GLY A 197 9.64 2.92 -45.32
N LEU A 198 10.51 1.91 -45.27
CA LEU A 198 10.14 0.53 -44.97
C LEU A 198 10.61 0.10 -43.59
N VAL A 199 9.74 -0.55 -42.84
CA VAL A 199 10.01 -1.11 -41.51
C VAL A 199 9.73 -2.61 -41.47
N ARG A 200 10.65 -3.35 -40.87
CA ARG A 200 10.54 -4.81 -40.71
C ARG A 200 11.13 -5.28 -39.40
N GLY A 201 10.71 -6.44 -38.93
CA GLY A 201 11.23 -7.05 -37.70
C GLY A 201 12.69 -7.49 -37.84
N ARG A 202 13.45 -7.41 -36.75
CA ARG A 202 14.74 -8.11 -36.64
C ARG A 202 14.54 -9.58 -36.31
N SER A 203 15.60 -10.36 -36.50
CA SER A 203 15.62 -11.76 -36.07
C SER A 203 15.27 -11.87 -34.57
N GLY A 204 14.28 -12.69 -34.25
CA GLY A 204 13.77 -12.88 -32.89
C GLY A 204 12.66 -11.90 -32.45
N ALA A 205 12.24 -10.94 -33.29
CA ALA A 205 11.16 -10.01 -32.97
C ALA A 205 9.84 -10.74 -32.63
N GLN A 206 9.47 -11.73 -33.43
CA GLN A 206 8.26 -12.55 -33.20
C GLN A 206 8.30 -13.22 -31.82
N ARG A 207 9.43 -13.86 -31.49
CA ARG A 207 9.60 -14.54 -30.20
C ARG A 207 9.42 -13.55 -29.06
N ILE A 208 10.05 -12.38 -29.13
CA ILE A 208 9.94 -11.36 -28.08
C ILE A 208 8.51 -10.86 -27.94
N ALA A 209 7.83 -10.55 -29.05
CA ALA A 209 6.45 -10.07 -29.04
C ALA A 209 5.49 -11.09 -28.43
N VAL A 210 5.58 -12.37 -28.82
CA VAL A 210 4.69 -13.43 -28.33
C VAL A 210 4.96 -13.75 -26.85
N THR A 211 6.22 -13.77 -26.40
CA THR A 211 6.53 -14.08 -25.00
C THR A 211 6.23 -12.95 -24.02
N ASN A 212 6.04 -11.74 -24.52
CA ASN A 212 5.79 -10.54 -23.72
C ASN A 212 4.46 -9.89 -24.12
N ALA A 213 3.52 -10.66 -24.67
CA ALA A 213 2.23 -10.15 -25.10
C ALA A 213 1.36 -9.70 -23.92
N GLY A 214 0.57 -8.65 -24.14
CA GLY A 214 -0.38 -8.11 -23.18
C GLY A 214 0.10 -6.81 -22.52
N THR A 215 -0.76 -6.24 -21.69
CA THR A 215 -0.57 -4.92 -21.06
C THR A 215 -0.50 -4.99 -19.54
N ILE A 216 -0.90 -6.11 -18.93
CA ILE A 216 -0.86 -6.31 -17.48
C ILE A 216 0.60 -6.38 -17.02
N PRO A 217 1.05 -5.49 -16.10
CA PRO A 217 2.44 -5.45 -15.67
C PRO A 217 2.81 -6.67 -14.82
N ASP A 218 4.09 -7.03 -14.87
CA ASP A 218 4.65 -8.02 -13.95
C ASP A 218 4.88 -7.38 -12.58
N ARG A 219 4.21 -7.95 -11.56
CA ARG A 219 4.34 -7.55 -10.16
C ARG A 219 5.27 -8.44 -9.35
N GLY A 220 5.97 -9.38 -10.00
CA GLY A 220 6.93 -10.24 -9.31
C GLY A 220 6.25 -11.38 -8.55
N LEU A 221 5.35 -12.13 -9.17
CA LEU A 221 4.67 -13.24 -8.50
C LEU A 221 5.54 -14.50 -8.49
N PHE A 222 5.63 -15.20 -7.35
CA PHE A 222 6.19 -16.54 -7.21
C PHE A 222 5.11 -17.59 -7.40
N GLY A 223 5.37 -18.61 -8.22
CA GLY A 223 4.51 -19.79 -8.25
C GLY A 223 4.66 -20.62 -6.98
N VAL A 224 3.54 -21.10 -6.44
CA VAL A 224 3.47 -22.00 -5.29
C VAL A 224 3.17 -23.41 -5.79
N PHE A 225 3.98 -24.39 -5.40
CA PHE A 225 3.90 -25.77 -5.88
C PHE A 225 4.00 -26.78 -4.76
N LEU A 226 3.38 -27.94 -4.95
CA LEU A 226 3.60 -29.14 -4.15
C LEU A 226 4.98 -29.76 -4.50
N PRO A 227 5.54 -30.64 -3.65
CA PRO A 227 6.81 -31.31 -3.92
C PRO A 227 6.77 -32.21 -5.16
N ASP A 228 5.58 -32.67 -5.57
CA ASP A 228 5.36 -33.43 -6.81
C ASP A 228 5.30 -32.54 -8.07
N GLY A 229 5.41 -31.22 -7.91
CA GLY A 229 5.39 -30.23 -8.97
C GLY A 229 3.99 -29.72 -9.34
N ALA A 230 2.92 -30.16 -8.68
CA ALA A 230 1.58 -29.64 -8.93
C ALA A 230 1.46 -28.19 -8.45
N ARG A 231 0.87 -27.33 -9.30
CA ARG A 231 0.75 -25.90 -9.00
C ARG A 231 -0.46 -25.63 -8.12
N VAL A 232 -0.22 -25.05 -6.95
CA VAL A 232 -1.26 -24.64 -5.99
C VAL A 232 -1.71 -23.21 -6.28
N GLY A 233 -0.76 -22.32 -6.57
CA GLY A 233 -1.09 -20.92 -6.78
C GLY A 233 0.08 -19.98 -7.02
N GLU A 234 -0.08 -18.73 -6.60
CA GLU A 234 0.90 -17.64 -6.70
C GLU A 234 0.96 -16.80 -5.41
N LEU A 235 2.15 -16.29 -5.08
CA LEU A 235 2.42 -15.37 -3.98
C LEU A 235 3.16 -14.12 -4.48
N ASP A 236 3.02 -13.02 -3.77
CA ASP A 236 3.82 -11.81 -4.01
C ASP A 236 5.30 -12.01 -3.64
N GLU A 237 6.24 -11.42 -4.40
CA GLU A 237 7.68 -11.54 -4.13
C GLU A 237 8.11 -10.93 -2.80
N GLU A 238 7.45 -9.86 -2.35
CA GLU A 238 7.77 -9.24 -1.07
C GLU A 238 7.34 -10.15 0.09
N MET A 239 6.15 -10.77 -0.02
CA MET A 239 5.69 -11.80 0.91
C MET A 239 6.68 -12.98 0.97
N VAL A 240 7.17 -13.46 -0.18
CA VAL A 240 8.13 -14.57 -0.23
C VAL A 240 9.48 -14.19 0.37
N TYR A 241 9.93 -12.95 0.17
CA TYR A 241 11.18 -12.45 0.73
C TYR A 241 11.16 -12.38 2.27
N GLU A 242 10.01 -11.98 2.83
CA GLU A 242 9.77 -11.98 4.27
C GLU A 242 9.59 -13.38 4.86
N SER A 243 9.25 -14.37 4.03
CA SER A 243 8.96 -15.72 4.50
C SER A 243 10.22 -16.57 4.69
N ARG A 244 10.12 -17.58 5.55
CA ARG A 244 11.19 -18.58 5.79
C ARG A 244 10.67 -20.01 5.64
N PRO A 245 11.52 -20.96 5.22
CA PRO A 245 11.19 -22.39 5.30
C PRO A 245 10.75 -22.79 6.72
N GLY A 246 9.69 -23.57 6.82
CA GLY A 246 9.02 -23.96 8.07
C GLY A 246 7.82 -23.09 8.43
N GLU A 247 7.78 -21.84 7.96
CA GLU A 247 6.63 -20.94 8.21
C GLU A 247 5.40 -21.39 7.43
N THR A 248 4.22 -20.99 7.93
CA THR A 248 2.96 -21.30 7.28
C THR A 248 2.21 -20.05 6.86
N PHE A 249 1.51 -20.12 5.73
CA PHE A 249 0.72 -19.03 5.17
C PHE A 249 -0.61 -19.54 4.63
N LEU A 250 -1.57 -18.63 4.49
CA LEU A 250 -2.88 -18.93 3.92
C LEU A 250 -2.87 -18.75 2.41
N LEU A 251 -3.38 -19.73 1.66
CA LEU A 251 -3.63 -19.60 0.22
C LEU A 251 -4.97 -20.25 -0.09
N GLY A 252 -5.92 -19.46 -0.57
CA GLY A 252 -7.33 -19.84 -0.57
C GLY A 252 -7.88 -19.89 0.85
N ALA A 253 -8.52 -21.01 1.21
CA ALA A 253 -9.03 -21.27 2.55
C ALA A 253 -8.15 -22.26 3.35
N SER A 254 -6.97 -22.59 2.83
CA SER A 254 -6.09 -23.63 3.40
C SER A 254 -4.76 -23.05 3.84
N THR A 255 -4.23 -23.56 4.95
CA THR A 255 -2.88 -23.27 5.42
C THR A 255 -1.86 -24.19 4.75
N TRP A 256 -0.77 -23.59 4.29
CA TRP A 256 0.34 -24.24 3.62
C TRP A 256 1.63 -23.96 4.38
N ARG A 257 2.47 -24.99 4.57
CA ARG A 257 3.82 -24.85 5.13
C ARG A 257 4.84 -24.76 4.02
N ILE A 258 5.74 -23.79 4.13
CA ILE A 258 6.87 -23.62 3.22
C ILE A 258 7.91 -24.69 3.53
N GLU A 259 8.21 -25.56 2.57
CA GLU A 259 9.32 -26.53 2.69
C GLU A 259 10.61 -25.92 2.15
N GLU A 260 10.51 -25.25 0.99
CA GLU A 260 11.66 -24.69 0.30
C GLU A 260 11.25 -23.44 -0.47
N ILE A 261 12.09 -22.39 -0.40
CA ILE A 261 11.99 -21.21 -1.26
C ILE A 261 13.18 -21.27 -2.21
N THR A 262 12.90 -21.43 -3.50
CA THR A 262 13.92 -21.39 -4.54
C THR A 262 13.91 -20.03 -5.25
N HIS A 263 14.79 -19.86 -6.25
CA HIS A 263 14.86 -18.61 -7.01
C HIS A 263 13.61 -18.31 -7.86
N ASP A 264 12.81 -19.31 -8.25
CA ASP A 264 11.67 -19.14 -9.17
C ASP A 264 10.32 -19.60 -8.60
N ARG A 265 10.32 -20.37 -7.50
CA ARG A 265 9.10 -20.94 -6.90
C ARG A 265 9.20 -21.17 -5.40
N VAL A 266 8.05 -21.29 -4.77
CA VAL A 266 7.88 -21.74 -3.38
C VAL A 266 7.31 -23.16 -3.38
N VAL A 267 7.99 -24.09 -2.73
CA VAL A 267 7.54 -25.47 -2.54
C VAL A 267 6.88 -25.59 -1.17
N VAL A 268 5.66 -26.13 -1.14
CA VAL A 268 4.82 -26.16 0.06
C VAL A 268 4.19 -27.53 0.28
N THR A 269 3.86 -27.83 1.53
CA THR A 269 3.02 -28.96 1.92
C THR A 269 1.75 -28.48 2.63
N PRO A 270 0.63 -29.21 2.55
CA PRO A 270 -0.57 -28.87 3.31
C PRO A 270 -0.30 -28.91 4.81
N ALA A 271 -0.69 -27.85 5.54
CA ALA A 271 -0.57 -27.75 6.99
C ALA A 271 -1.91 -27.38 7.65
N PRO A 272 -2.97 -28.19 7.47
CA PRO A 272 -4.29 -27.88 7.98
C PRO A 272 -4.29 -27.76 9.51
N GLY A 273 -5.06 -26.79 10.03
CA GLY A 273 -5.19 -26.55 11.47
C GLY A 273 -4.06 -25.72 12.10
N GLN A 274 -3.03 -25.35 11.34
CA GLN A 274 -2.02 -24.39 11.81
C GLN A 274 -2.41 -22.95 11.41
N PRO A 275 -2.15 -21.95 12.27
CA PRO A 275 -2.34 -20.55 11.93
C PRO A 275 -1.30 -20.13 10.89
N GLY A 276 -1.76 -19.61 9.75
CA GLY A 276 -0.90 -19.14 8.67
C GLY A 276 -0.91 -17.62 8.54
N LYS A 277 0.24 -17.02 8.20
CA LYS A 277 0.33 -15.60 7.82
C LYS A 277 -0.56 -15.34 6.60
N MET A 278 -1.37 -14.28 6.64
CA MET A 278 -2.17 -13.88 5.49
C MET A 278 -1.25 -13.21 4.44
N PRO A 279 -1.21 -13.70 3.19
CA PRO A 279 -0.49 -13.00 2.14
C PRO A 279 -1.16 -11.67 1.84
N PHE A 280 -0.34 -10.64 1.66
CA PHE A 280 -0.80 -9.35 1.18
C PHE A 280 -0.57 -9.23 -0.33
N TRP A 281 -1.41 -8.42 -0.97
CA TRP A 281 -1.28 -8.06 -2.38
C TRP A 281 -1.48 -6.55 -2.46
N HIS A 282 -0.54 -5.83 -3.09
CA HIS A 282 -0.75 -4.41 -3.38
C HIS A 282 -1.82 -4.30 -4.47
N GLY A 283 -3.05 -4.09 -4.05
CA GLY A 283 -4.17 -3.78 -4.93
C GLY A 283 -4.04 -2.35 -5.43
N ASP A 284 -3.73 -2.18 -6.70
CA ASP A 284 -3.75 -0.87 -7.35
C ASP A 284 -5.20 -0.59 -7.75
N ARG A 285 -6.01 -0.14 -6.77
CA ARG A 285 -7.35 0.35 -7.07
C ARG A 285 -7.21 1.78 -7.57
N PRO A 286 -7.79 2.13 -8.72
CA PRO A 286 -7.86 3.53 -9.12
C PRO A 286 -8.60 4.30 -8.01
N GLY A 287 -8.02 5.42 -7.59
CA GLY A 287 -8.63 6.29 -6.59
C GLY A 287 -10.00 6.79 -7.03
N ARG A 288 -10.81 7.22 -6.05
CA ARG A 288 -12.13 7.82 -6.27
C ARG A 288 -12.03 8.96 -7.30
N PRO A 289 -12.86 8.96 -8.36
CA PRO A 289 -12.90 10.07 -9.31
C PRO A 289 -13.62 11.28 -8.70
N LEU A 290 -13.32 12.49 -9.21
CA LEU A 290 -13.91 13.74 -8.72
C LEU A 290 -15.44 13.72 -8.76
N GLU A 291 -16.05 13.08 -9.77
CA GLU A 291 -17.51 12.98 -9.89
C GLU A 291 -18.14 12.26 -8.68
N LEU A 292 -17.57 11.12 -8.28
CA LEU A 292 -18.02 10.38 -7.10
C LEU A 292 -17.70 11.17 -5.82
N GLY A 293 -16.52 11.81 -5.75
CA GLY A 293 -16.14 12.66 -4.64
C GLY A 293 -17.10 13.84 -4.41
N ARG A 294 -17.56 14.49 -5.48
CA ARG A 294 -18.60 15.53 -5.40
C ARG A 294 -19.94 14.98 -4.92
N ALA A 295 -20.31 13.77 -5.33
CA ALA A 295 -21.52 13.12 -4.84
C ALA A 295 -21.43 12.81 -3.33
N VAL A 296 -20.27 12.33 -2.86
CA VAL A 296 -19.99 12.11 -1.43
C VAL A 296 -20.09 13.43 -0.66
N GLY A 297 -19.45 14.49 -1.15
CA GLY A 297 -19.53 15.81 -0.53
C GLY A 297 -20.97 16.36 -0.46
N ALA A 298 -21.71 16.29 -1.57
CA ALA A 298 -23.10 16.72 -1.61
C ALA A 298 -23.97 15.91 -0.63
N PHE A 299 -23.74 14.60 -0.52
CA PHE A 299 -24.41 13.73 0.44
C PHE A 299 -24.14 14.16 1.89
N LEU A 300 -22.87 14.42 2.25
CA LEU A 300 -22.51 14.87 3.61
C LEU A 300 -23.20 16.18 4.00
N ARG A 301 -23.41 17.09 3.05
CA ARG A 301 -24.20 18.32 3.28
C ARG A 301 -25.68 18.03 3.54
N GLU A 302 -26.26 17.04 2.88
CA GLU A 302 -27.67 16.65 3.05
C GLU A 302 -27.91 15.91 4.38
N VAL A 303 -26.96 15.05 4.80
CA VAL A 303 -27.03 14.30 6.07
C VAL A 303 -27.20 15.19 7.30
N ARG A 304 -26.72 16.44 7.25
CA ARG A 304 -26.81 17.38 8.38
C ARG A 304 -28.19 18.03 8.54
N LYS A 305 -29.14 17.76 7.65
CA LYS A 305 -30.50 18.31 7.75
C LYS A 305 -31.33 17.56 8.80
N PRO A 306 -32.42 18.13 9.32
CA PRO A 306 -33.33 17.39 10.21
C PRO A 306 -33.94 16.15 9.53
N ALA A 307 -34.26 15.12 10.33
CA ALA A 307 -34.89 13.86 9.89
C ALA A 307 -34.03 12.95 8.98
N SER A 308 -32.70 13.09 9.01
CA SER A 308 -31.78 12.33 8.16
C SER A 308 -31.86 10.81 8.32
N VAL A 309 -32.14 10.27 9.50
CA VAL A 309 -32.21 8.81 9.70
C VAL A 309 -33.28 8.18 8.78
N ALA A 310 -34.49 8.73 8.74
CA ALA A 310 -35.56 8.20 7.89
C ALA A 310 -35.24 8.34 6.40
N TRP A 311 -34.64 9.46 6.00
CA TRP A 311 -34.19 9.70 4.62
C TRP A 311 -33.10 8.71 4.19
N LEU A 312 -32.10 8.45 5.05
CA LEU A 312 -31.04 7.47 4.81
C LEU A 312 -31.59 6.04 4.64
N GLN A 313 -32.58 5.66 5.44
CA GLN A 313 -33.22 4.35 5.31
C GLN A 313 -33.98 4.20 3.98
N GLN A 314 -34.69 5.25 3.55
CA GLN A 314 -35.51 5.22 2.35
C GLN A 314 -34.68 5.32 1.06
N GLU A 315 -33.83 6.34 0.96
CA GLU A 315 -33.11 6.66 -0.27
C GLU A 315 -31.81 5.84 -0.40
N HIS A 316 -31.06 5.67 0.70
CA HIS A 316 -29.76 5.02 0.71
C HIS A 316 -29.79 3.54 1.12
N SER A 317 -30.98 2.99 1.44
CA SER A 317 -31.14 1.59 1.89
C SER A 317 -30.30 1.22 3.11
N LEU A 318 -30.00 2.19 3.98
CA LEU A 318 -29.37 1.89 5.26
C LEU A 318 -30.38 1.25 6.21
N ASP A 319 -29.92 0.33 7.06
CA ASP A 319 -30.72 -0.07 8.22
C ASP A 319 -30.69 1.01 9.30
N ALA A 320 -31.48 0.83 10.36
CA ALA A 320 -31.59 1.83 11.43
C ALA A 320 -30.25 2.07 12.15
N TRP A 321 -29.44 1.02 12.33
CA TRP A 321 -28.16 1.12 13.03
C TRP A 321 -27.14 1.87 12.19
N ALA A 322 -27.01 1.52 10.91
CA ALA A 322 -26.14 2.20 9.96
C ALA A 322 -26.54 3.67 9.80
N ALA A 323 -27.84 3.96 9.66
CA ALA A 323 -28.31 5.33 9.53
C ALA A 323 -28.01 6.18 10.77
N SER A 324 -28.25 5.65 11.98
CA SER A 324 -27.92 6.35 13.23
C SER A 324 -26.40 6.54 13.42
N ASN A 325 -25.60 5.51 13.10
CA ASN A 325 -24.14 5.61 13.20
C ASN A 325 -23.55 6.65 12.24
N LEU A 326 -24.07 6.73 11.01
CA LEU A 326 -23.64 7.71 10.01
C LEU A 326 -23.98 9.13 10.46
N VAL A 327 -25.21 9.37 10.93
CA VAL A 327 -25.61 10.69 11.45
C VAL A 327 -24.72 11.11 12.62
N ALA A 328 -24.54 10.23 13.61
CA ALA A 328 -23.65 10.48 14.75
C ALA A 328 -22.22 10.79 14.29
N TYR A 329 -21.71 10.10 13.27
CA TYR A 329 -20.34 10.29 12.77
C TYR A 329 -20.13 11.69 12.21
N VAL A 330 -21.12 12.16 11.45
CA VAL A 330 -21.11 13.50 10.85
C VAL A 330 -21.35 14.59 11.91
N GLU A 331 -22.17 14.32 12.92
CA GLU A 331 -22.41 15.23 14.05
C GLU A 331 -21.15 15.40 14.91
N GLU A 332 -20.50 14.30 15.31
CA GLU A 332 -19.23 14.31 16.04
C GLU A 332 -18.13 15.06 15.26
N GLN A 333 -18.08 14.88 13.93
CA GLN A 333 -17.19 15.66 13.08
C GLN A 333 -17.51 17.15 13.15
N ALA A 334 -18.78 17.52 13.02
CA ALA A 334 -19.21 18.92 13.06
C ALA A 334 -18.90 19.56 14.43
N GLU A 335 -19.02 18.80 15.52
CA GLU A 335 -18.67 19.25 16.87
C GLU A 335 -17.16 19.44 17.04
N ALA A 336 -16.34 18.52 16.52
CA ALA A 336 -14.89 18.58 16.62
C ALA A 336 -14.28 19.75 15.83
N THR A 337 -14.69 19.93 14.57
CA THR A 337 -14.06 20.90 13.66
C THR A 337 -14.90 22.16 13.40
N GLY A 338 -16.13 22.24 13.91
CA GLY A 338 -17.08 23.33 13.64
C GLY A 338 -17.64 23.35 12.21
N ALA A 339 -17.10 22.50 11.32
CA ALA A 339 -17.49 22.35 9.93
C ALA A 339 -17.27 20.89 9.49
N VAL A 340 -18.06 20.41 8.53
CA VAL A 340 -17.88 19.08 7.94
C VAL A 340 -17.37 19.27 6.50
N PRO A 341 -16.33 18.54 6.08
CA PRO A 341 -15.90 18.53 4.69
C PRO A 341 -17.05 18.11 3.76
N ASP A 342 -17.31 18.90 2.72
CA ASP A 342 -18.37 18.64 1.73
C ASP A 342 -17.94 19.10 0.33
N ASP A 343 -18.84 19.07 -0.66
CA ASP A 343 -18.55 19.49 -2.04
C ASP A 343 -18.23 20.99 -2.18
N ARG A 344 -18.40 21.77 -1.11
CA ARG A 344 -18.21 23.24 -1.06
C ARG A 344 -17.40 23.70 0.16
N THR A 345 -16.90 22.80 0.98
CA THR A 345 -16.13 23.11 2.19
C THR A 345 -14.98 22.12 2.31
N ILE A 346 -13.75 22.62 2.32
CA ILE A 346 -12.55 21.87 2.70
C ILE A 346 -12.18 22.30 4.12
N VAL A 347 -11.83 21.33 4.96
CA VAL A 347 -11.39 21.59 6.34
C VAL A 347 -9.90 21.29 6.43
N VAL A 348 -9.12 22.26 6.89
CA VAL A 348 -7.72 22.09 7.28
C VAL A 348 -7.71 21.94 8.79
N GLU A 349 -7.54 20.72 9.26
CA GLU A 349 -7.50 20.41 10.68
C GLU A 349 -6.05 20.26 11.14
N ARG A 350 -5.73 20.83 12.31
CA ARG A 350 -4.41 20.71 12.92
C ARG A 350 -4.51 20.17 14.34
N PHE A 351 -3.68 19.19 14.67
CA PHE A 351 -3.58 18.66 16.03
C PHE A 351 -2.17 18.14 16.28
N ARG A 352 -1.84 17.91 17.56
CA ARG A 352 -0.62 17.19 17.95
C ARG A 352 -0.91 15.72 18.12
N ASP A 353 -0.01 14.86 17.69
CA ASP A 353 -0.09 13.43 17.97
C ASP A 353 0.46 13.08 19.36
N GLU A 354 0.45 11.79 19.71
CA GLU A 354 0.89 11.32 21.04
C GLU A 354 2.36 11.61 21.34
N ILE A 355 3.22 11.73 20.31
CA ILE A 355 4.65 12.05 20.49
C ILE A 355 4.91 13.56 20.47
N GLY A 356 3.87 14.37 20.23
CA GLY A 356 3.93 15.83 20.24
C GLY A 356 4.15 16.46 18.86
N ASP A 357 4.30 15.66 17.80
CA ASP A 357 4.49 16.15 16.44
C ASP A 357 3.18 16.77 15.92
N TRP A 358 3.30 17.85 15.16
CA TRP A 358 2.15 18.47 14.52
C TRP A 358 1.71 17.68 13.27
N ARG A 359 0.40 17.46 13.17
CA ARG A 359 -0.26 16.95 11.96
C ARG A 359 -1.19 18.00 11.39
N VAL A 360 -1.16 18.13 10.08
CA VAL A 360 -2.11 18.96 9.33
C VAL A 360 -2.88 18.07 8.36
N CYS A 361 -4.18 17.93 8.55
CA CYS A 361 -5.06 17.15 7.70
C CYS A 361 -5.89 18.09 6.82
N ILE A 362 -5.73 18.01 5.50
CA ILE A 362 -6.61 18.62 4.51
C ILE A 362 -7.72 17.61 4.21
N LEU A 363 -8.87 17.77 4.85
CA LEU A 363 -10.02 16.90 4.70
C LEU A 363 -10.90 17.35 3.53
N SER A 364 -11.08 16.45 2.56
CA SER A 364 -11.83 16.74 1.33
C SER A 364 -12.36 15.46 0.69
N PRO A 365 -13.58 15.44 0.11
CA PRO A 365 -14.14 14.22 -0.46
C PRO A 365 -13.67 13.94 -1.91
N PHE A 366 -12.77 14.76 -2.50
CA PHE A 366 -12.54 14.82 -3.95
C PHE A 366 -11.72 13.66 -4.55
N GLY A 367 -11.25 12.72 -3.73
CA GLY A 367 -10.65 11.48 -4.20
C GLY A 367 -9.14 11.56 -4.46
N ALA A 368 -8.49 10.40 -4.40
CA ALA A 368 -7.04 10.27 -4.47
C ALA A 368 -6.45 10.72 -5.82
N ARG A 369 -7.23 10.64 -6.91
CA ARG A 369 -6.79 11.14 -8.23
C ARG A 369 -6.54 12.66 -8.24
N VAL A 370 -7.17 13.39 -7.32
CA VAL A 370 -6.98 14.83 -7.09
C VAL A 370 -5.99 15.06 -5.95
N HIS A 371 -6.09 14.29 -4.86
CA HIS A 371 -5.25 14.51 -3.68
C HIS A 371 -3.78 14.13 -3.90
N ALA A 372 -3.49 13.07 -4.67
CA ALA A 372 -2.11 12.65 -4.96
C ALA A 372 -1.28 13.74 -5.68
N PRO A 373 -1.73 14.32 -6.82
CA PRO A 373 -1.00 15.42 -7.45
C PRO A 373 -1.02 16.70 -6.61
N TRP A 374 -2.06 16.93 -5.79
CA TRP A 374 -2.09 18.08 -4.88
C TRP A 374 -1.02 17.96 -3.78
N ALA A 375 -0.93 16.80 -3.13
CA ALA A 375 0.06 16.51 -2.11
C ALA A 375 1.49 16.68 -2.65
N MET A 376 1.77 16.15 -3.85
CA MET A 376 3.06 16.32 -4.52
C MET A 376 3.40 17.79 -4.80
N ALA A 377 2.42 18.59 -5.22
CA ALA A 377 2.63 20.01 -5.45
C ALA A 377 2.83 20.79 -4.15
N LEU A 378 2.18 20.38 -3.06
CA LEU A 378 2.38 20.94 -1.72
C LEU A 378 3.79 20.64 -1.21
N GLU A 379 4.28 19.40 -1.32
CA GLU A 379 5.66 19.03 -0.96
C GLU A 379 6.66 19.91 -1.69
N ALA A 380 6.50 20.06 -3.01
CA ALA A 380 7.37 20.89 -3.83
C ALA A 380 7.38 22.36 -3.36
N ARG A 381 6.20 22.91 -3.06
CA ARG A 381 6.03 24.29 -2.59
C ARG A 381 6.64 24.51 -1.21
N LEU A 382 6.42 23.57 -0.28
CA LEU A 382 6.94 23.65 1.09
C LEU A 382 8.46 23.52 1.11
N ALA A 383 9.03 22.63 0.30
CA ALA A 383 10.47 22.51 0.11
C ALA A 383 11.10 23.82 -0.40
N GLU A 384 10.47 24.51 -1.37
CA GLU A 384 10.92 25.83 -1.84
C GLU A 384 10.86 26.92 -0.76
N ARG A 385 9.98 26.77 0.23
CA ARG A 385 9.83 27.69 1.36
C ARG A 385 10.71 27.36 2.57
N GLY A 386 11.61 26.38 2.42
CA GLY A 386 12.57 26.00 3.46
C GLY A 386 12.04 24.94 4.43
N MET A 387 10.99 24.21 4.07
CA MET A 387 10.40 23.11 4.83
C MET A 387 10.55 21.77 4.06
N PRO A 388 11.79 21.32 3.73
CA PRO A 388 12.01 20.14 2.88
C PRO A 388 11.68 18.80 3.56
N ASP A 389 11.55 18.80 4.89
CA ASP A 389 11.32 17.59 5.68
C ASP A 389 9.82 17.28 5.89
N VAL A 390 8.93 18.12 5.34
CA VAL A 390 7.48 17.86 5.37
C VAL A 390 7.16 16.67 4.47
N GLN A 391 6.58 15.64 5.06
CA GLN A 391 6.12 14.45 4.35
C GLN A 391 4.61 14.52 4.16
N THR A 392 4.14 14.09 2.99
CA THR A 392 2.71 14.06 2.69
C THR A 392 2.21 12.67 2.39
N ILE A 393 0.95 12.46 2.76
CA ILE A 393 0.23 11.21 2.60
C ILE A 393 -1.15 11.58 2.11
N TRP A 394 -1.72 10.78 1.21
CA TRP A 394 -3.02 11.08 0.63
C TRP A 394 -3.89 9.83 0.59
N SER A 395 -5.20 10.04 0.60
CA SER A 395 -6.22 9.02 0.38
C SER A 395 -7.38 9.61 -0.42
N ASP A 396 -8.48 8.88 -0.56
CA ASP A 396 -9.69 9.42 -1.19
C ASP A 396 -10.38 10.53 -0.37
N ASP A 397 -10.09 10.63 0.92
CA ASP A 397 -10.76 11.54 1.86
C ASP A 397 -9.88 12.72 2.33
N GLY A 398 -8.65 12.81 1.85
CA GLY A 398 -7.82 13.98 2.12
C GLY A 398 -6.31 13.77 1.96
N ILE A 399 -5.58 14.75 2.49
CA ILE A 399 -4.11 14.79 2.55
C ILE A 399 -3.69 15.00 4.00
N VAL A 400 -2.66 14.30 4.45
CA VAL A 400 -2.00 14.49 5.74
C VAL A 400 -0.61 15.04 5.48
N LEU A 401 -0.25 16.12 6.16
CA LEU A 401 1.09 16.70 6.21
C LEU A 401 1.65 16.41 7.61
N ARG A 402 2.84 15.82 7.65
CA ARG A 402 3.60 15.63 8.89
C ARG A 402 4.67 16.70 9.00
N LEU A 403 4.63 17.45 10.10
CA LEU A 403 5.61 18.48 10.42
C LEU A 403 6.64 17.95 11.43
N PRO A 404 7.94 18.18 11.23
CA PRO A 404 8.93 17.91 12.27
C PRO A 404 8.76 18.87 13.46
N GLU A 405 9.23 18.49 14.64
CA GLU A 405 9.09 19.24 15.91
C GLU A 405 9.54 20.72 15.84
N VAL A 406 10.42 21.06 14.89
CA VAL A 406 10.93 22.43 14.67
C VAL A 406 9.91 23.35 13.96
N GLU A 407 8.89 22.79 13.32
CA GLU A 407 7.87 23.52 12.56
C GLU A 407 6.50 23.48 13.24
N ASP A 408 6.13 24.57 13.90
CA ASP A 408 4.89 24.65 14.66
C ASP A 408 3.64 25.02 13.83
N SER A 409 3.79 25.38 12.55
CA SER A 409 2.65 25.72 11.69
C SER A 409 3.03 25.84 10.21
N ILE A 410 2.14 25.36 9.33
CA ILE A 410 2.07 25.79 7.93
C ILE A 410 1.00 26.89 7.83
N PRO A 411 1.33 28.11 7.38
CA PRO A 411 0.32 29.13 7.20
C PRO A 411 -0.62 28.75 6.03
N THR A 412 -1.92 28.99 6.21
CA THR A 412 -2.98 28.43 5.35
C THR A 412 -2.90 28.88 3.89
N ASP A 413 -2.27 30.02 3.63
CA ASP A 413 -1.95 30.53 2.29
C ASP A 413 -0.97 29.64 1.53
N GLU A 414 -0.05 28.94 2.21
CA GLU A 414 0.86 27.98 1.56
C GLU A 414 0.12 26.71 1.10
N LEU A 415 -1.05 26.42 1.69
CA LEU A 415 -1.92 25.32 1.26
C LEU A 415 -2.76 25.65 0.03
N LEU A 416 -2.84 26.94 -0.34
CA LEU A 416 -3.59 27.45 -1.48
C LEU A 416 -2.68 27.61 -2.70
N LEU A 417 -2.45 26.51 -3.40
CA LEU A 417 -1.69 26.53 -4.65
C LEU A 417 -2.45 27.27 -5.76
N ASP A 418 -1.72 28.00 -6.60
CA ASP A 418 -2.30 28.62 -7.79
C ASP A 418 -2.64 27.51 -8.82
N PRO A 419 -3.89 27.45 -9.33
CA PRO A 419 -4.29 26.45 -10.33
C PRO A 419 -3.44 26.45 -11.61
N GLU A 420 -2.84 27.59 -11.95
CA GLU A 420 -2.01 27.75 -13.14
C GLU A 420 -0.58 27.22 -12.90
N GLU A 421 -0.11 27.22 -11.65
CA GLU A 421 1.23 26.74 -11.27
C GLU A 421 1.27 25.24 -10.93
N VAL A 422 0.15 24.66 -10.50
CA VAL A 422 0.12 23.28 -9.96
C VAL A 422 0.62 22.22 -10.93
N GLU A 423 0.33 22.37 -12.23
CA GLU A 423 0.76 21.41 -13.24
C GLU A 423 2.29 21.41 -13.41
N GLU A 424 2.92 22.59 -13.37
CA GLU A 424 4.37 22.71 -13.45
C GLU A 424 5.06 22.11 -12.22
N LEU A 425 4.50 22.36 -11.02
CA LEU A 425 4.99 21.78 -9.77
C LEU A 425 4.95 20.24 -9.83
N VAL A 426 3.81 19.66 -10.24
CA VAL A 426 3.66 18.21 -10.38
C VAL A 426 4.64 17.66 -11.43
N LEU A 427 4.72 18.29 -12.61
CA LEU A 427 5.61 17.86 -13.69
C LEU A 427 7.08 17.82 -13.27
N ARG A 428 7.51 18.81 -12.48
CA ARG A 428 8.89 18.92 -12.02
C ARG A 428 9.22 17.88 -10.95
N SER A 429 8.30 17.61 -10.03
CA SER A 429 8.52 16.66 -8.93
C SER A 429 8.32 15.20 -9.32
N LEU A 430 7.46 14.94 -10.31
CA LEU A 430 7.06 13.59 -10.70
C LEU A 430 8.22 12.63 -10.99
N PRO A 431 9.29 13.00 -11.73
CA PRO A 431 10.38 12.07 -12.07
C PRO A 431 11.10 11.45 -10.88
N ASP A 432 11.12 12.15 -9.74
CA ASP A 432 11.82 11.73 -8.52
C ASP A 432 10.95 10.83 -7.61
N THR A 433 9.71 10.56 -8.00
CA THR A 433 8.75 9.78 -7.20
C THR A 433 8.86 8.27 -7.43
N ALA A 434 8.54 7.49 -6.39
CA ALA A 434 8.44 6.03 -6.49
C ALA A 434 7.37 5.58 -7.50
N LEU A 435 6.25 6.31 -7.59
CA LEU A 435 5.19 6.10 -8.58
C LEU A 435 5.75 6.16 -10.00
N PHE A 436 6.53 7.19 -10.33
CA PHE A 436 7.11 7.35 -11.66
C PHE A 436 8.10 6.24 -11.99
N ALA A 437 8.98 5.88 -11.05
CA ALA A 437 9.90 4.76 -11.23
C ALA A 437 9.17 3.43 -11.47
N ALA A 438 8.07 3.18 -10.75
CA ALA A 438 7.23 2.00 -10.93
C ALA A 438 6.57 1.98 -12.32
N ARG A 439 5.94 3.09 -12.73
CA ARG A 439 5.28 3.22 -14.04
C ARG A 439 6.29 3.15 -15.19
N PHE A 440 7.46 3.76 -15.04
CA PHE A 440 8.55 3.67 -16.02
C PHE A 440 8.98 2.23 -16.26
N ARG A 441 9.11 1.43 -15.20
CA ARG A 441 9.45 0.00 -15.29
C ARG A 441 8.38 -0.77 -16.07
N GLU A 442 7.10 -0.50 -15.79
CA GLU A 442 5.97 -1.13 -16.45
C GLU A 442 5.94 -0.79 -17.95
N ASN A 443 6.09 0.50 -18.29
CA ASN A 443 6.11 0.99 -19.66
C ASN A 443 7.33 0.50 -20.44
N ALA A 444 8.52 0.49 -19.83
CA ALA A 444 9.73 -0.05 -20.45
C ALA A 444 9.63 -1.57 -20.72
N ALA A 445 8.97 -2.31 -19.83
CA ALA A 445 8.71 -3.73 -20.02
C ALA A 445 7.70 -3.95 -21.16
N ARG A 446 6.58 -3.21 -21.17
CA ARG A 446 5.54 -3.28 -22.20
C ARG A 446 6.06 -2.90 -23.58
N ALA A 447 6.89 -1.88 -23.66
CA ALA A 447 7.58 -1.43 -24.87
C ALA A 447 8.72 -2.36 -25.35
N LEU A 448 8.93 -3.52 -24.69
CA LEU A 448 9.93 -4.52 -25.07
C LEU A 448 11.39 -4.05 -24.95
N LEU A 449 11.64 -3.03 -24.10
CA LEU A 449 13.00 -2.61 -23.71
C LEU A 449 13.58 -3.55 -22.65
N LEU A 450 12.73 -4.02 -21.73
CA LEU A 450 13.08 -4.99 -20.69
C LEU A 450 12.33 -6.33 -20.88
N PRO A 451 12.49 -7.04 -22.02
CA PRO A 451 11.70 -8.22 -22.31
C PRO A 451 12.13 -9.43 -21.48
N ARG A 452 11.15 -10.30 -21.18
CA ARG A 452 11.40 -11.66 -20.69
C ARG A 452 12.14 -12.46 -21.75
N ARG A 453 13.17 -13.21 -21.33
CA ARG A 453 14.05 -13.97 -22.22
C ARG A 453 13.51 -15.37 -22.57
N ARG A 454 12.76 -15.99 -21.66
CA ARG A 454 12.17 -17.33 -21.89
C ARG A 454 10.71 -17.34 -21.42
N PRO A 455 9.81 -18.00 -22.18
CA PRO A 455 8.46 -18.25 -21.69
C PRO A 455 8.52 -19.07 -20.39
N GLY A 456 7.71 -18.70 -19.40
CA GLY A 456 7.59 -19.43 -18.13
C GLY A 456 8.71 -19.20 -17.11
N SER A 457 9.80 -18.51 -17.45
CA SER A 457 10.82 -18.11 -16.47
C SER A 457 10.53 -16.72 -15.92
N ARG A 458 10.46 -16.61 -14.59
CA ARG A 458 10.40 -15.30 -13.93
C ARG A 458 11.74 -14.57 -14.09
N THR A 459 11.66 -13.25 -14.26
CA THR A 459 12.80 -12.36 -13.98
C THR A 459 12.58 -11.85 -12.56
N PRO A 460 13.51 -12.07 -11.61
CA PRO A 460 13.34 -11.56 -10.25
C PRO A 460 13.03 -10.05 -10.26
N LEU A 461 12.05 -9.59 -9.49
CA LEU A 461 11.59 -8.20 -9.54
C LEU A 461 12.71 -7.25 -9.13
N TRP A 462 13.57 -7.62 -8.17
CA TRP A 462 14.75 -6.81 -7.83
C TRP A 462 15.68 -6.57 -9.03
N GLN A 463 15.89 -7.60 -9.88
CA GLN A 463 16.72 -7.47 -11.06
C GLN A 463 16.02 -6.61 -12.13
N GLN A 464 14.70 -6.71 -12.23
CA GLN A 464 13.91 -5.84 -13.09
C GLN A 464 13.92 -4.39 -12.60
N ARG A 465 13.80 -4.16 -11.29
CA ARG A 465 13.91 -2.84 -10.63
C ARG A 465 15.28 -2.24 -10.89
N GLN A 466 16.37 -2.99 -10.68
CA GLN A 466 17.73 -2.53 -10.95
C GLN A 466 17.93 -2.13 -12.42
N ARG A 467 17.58 -3.01 -13.36
CA ARG A 467 17.73 -2.72 -14.80
C ARG A 467 16.88 -1.54 -15.25
N SER A 468 15.68 -1.41 -14.69
CA SER A 468 14.79 -0.27 -14.96
C SER A 468 15.34 1.03 -14.39
N ALA A 469 15.88 1.01 -13.17
CA ALA A 469 16.51 2.18 -12.55
C ALA A 469 17.74 2.63 -13.34
N ASP A 470 18.57 1.70 -13.80
CA ASP A 470 19.73 2.01 -14.65
C ASP A 470 19.29 2.60 -16.00
N LEU A 471 18.24 2.04 -16.62
CA LEU A 471 17.65 2.59 -17.84
C LEU A 471 17.07 4.00 -17.62
N LEU A 472 16.36 4.23 -16.51
CA LEU A 472 15.76 5.52 -16.17
C LEU A 472 16.82 6.61 -16.00
N LYS A 473 17.90 6.31 -15.26
CA LYS A 473 19.04 7.23 -15.06
C LYS A 473 19.65 7.71 -16.38
N VAL A 474 19.70 6.85 -17.40
CA VAL A 474 20.19 7.21 -18.72
C VAL A 474 19.10 7.94 -19.51
N ALA A 475 17.86 7.46 -19.49
CA ALA A 475 16.73 8.05 -20.19
C ALA A 475 16.46 9.51 -19.78
N MET A 476 16.65 9.85 -18.49
CA MET A 476 16.52 11.23 -17.99
C MET A 476 17.46 12.24 -18.68
N ARG A 477 18.56 11.80 -19.30
CA ARG A 477 19.46 12.67 -20.09
C ARG A 477 18.88 13.01 -21.47
N TYR A 478 17.82 12.32 -21.88
CA TYR A 478 17.14 12.47 -23.16
C TYR A 478 15.66 12.77 -22.92
N PRO A 479 15.27 14.04 -22.69
CA PRO A 479 13.88 14.40 -22.37
C PRO A 479 12.84 13.96 -23.40
N SER A 480 13.27 13.77 -24.66
CA SER A 480 12.43 13.26 -25.75
C SER A 480 12.38 11.73 -25.84
N PHE A 481 12.91 11.00 -24.85
CA PHE A 481 12.88 9.55 -24.80
C PHE A 481 11.43 9.07 -24.69
N PRO A 482 10.89 8.28 -25.65
CA PRO A 482 9.46 8.02 -25.73
C PRO A 482 8.85 7.36 -24.50
N ILE A 483 9.61 6.50 -23.79
CA ILE A 483 9.10 5.85 -22.58
C ILE A 483 9.08 6.80 -21.38
N LEU A 484 9.96 7.81 -21.35
CA LEU A 484 9.87 8.87 -20.35
C LEU A 484 8.59 9.68 -20.58
N LEU A 485 8.32 10.06 -21.82
CA LEU A 485 7.10 10.79 -22.21
C LEU A 485 5.83 9.98 -21.93
N GLU A 486 5.82 8.68 -22.25
CA GLU A 486 4.70 7.80 -21.94
C GLU A 486 4.46 7.69 -20.44
N THR A 487 5.52 7.57 -19.65
CA THR A 487 5.39 7.47 -18.19
C THR A 487 4.82 8.76 -17.59
N THR A 488 5.28 9.92 -18.06
CA THR A 488 4.69 11.20 -17.68
C THR A 488 3.21 11.25 -18.07
N ARG A 489 2.87 10.86 -19.31
CA ARG A 489 1.48 10.85 -19.79
C ARG A 489 0.59 9.93 -18.95
N GLU A 490 1.01 8.70 -18.66
CA GLU A 490 0.27 7.73 -17.85
C GLU A 490 0.03 8.27 -16.43
N CYS A 491 1.08 8.78 -15.76
CA CYS A 491 0.93 9.36 -14.43
C CYS A 491 -0.05 10.54 -14.42
N LEU A 492 0.05 11.47 -15.38
CA LEU A 492 -0.78 12.69 -15.38
C LEU A 492 -2.22 12.48 -15.84
N ALA A 493 -2.46 11.57 -16.79
CA ALA A 493 -3.76 11.40 -17.43
C ALA A 493 -4.54 10.17 -16.92
N ASP A 494 -3.84 9.09 -16.57
CA ASP A 494 -4.47 7.82 -16.22
C ASP A 494 -4.50 7.62 -14.69
N VAL A 495 -3.41 7.95 -13.99
CA VAL A 495 -3.34 7.85 -12.52
C VAL A 495 -3.96 9.09 -11.88
N PHE A 496 -3.47 10.27 -12.21
CA PHE A 496 -3.97 11.54 -11.71
C PHE A 496 -5.20 12.05 -12.50
N ASP A 497 -5.80 13.12 -11.99
CA ASP A 497 -6.75 13.95 -12.71
C ASP A 497 -6.38 15.44 -12.53
N LEU A 498 -5.35 15.89 -13.27
CA LEU A 498 -4.89 17.28 -13.22
C LEU A 498 -5.98 18.30 -13.59
N PRO A 499 -6.82 18.08 -14.62
CA PRO A 499 -7.95 18.98 -14.88
C PRO A 499 -8.89 19.11 -13.69
N ALA A 500 -9.22 18.01 -13.01
CA ALA A 500 -10.02 18.04 -11.78
C ALA A 500 -9.33 18.80 -10.64
N LEU A 501 -8.02 18.62 -10.46
CA LEU A 501 -7.25 19.39 -9.47
C LEU A 501 -7.29 20.89 -9.75
N LYS A 502 -7.08 21.30 -11.01
CA LYS A 502 -7.18 22.70 -11.43
C LYS A 502 -8.57 23.27 -11.18
N GLU A 503 -9.62 22.49 -11.42
CA GLU A 503 -10.99 22.88 -11.11
C GLU A 503 -11.18 23.12 -9.60
N VAL A 504 -10.75 22.18 -8.75
CA VAL A 504 -10.85 22.29 -7.29
C VAL A 504 -10.07 23.49 -6.74
N LEU A 505 -8.83 23.70 -7.17
CA LEU A 505 -8.04 24.86 -6.77
C LEU A 505 -8.66 26.17 -7.30
N GLY A 506 -9.22 26.15 -8.51
CA GLY A 506 -9.95 27.28 -9.07
C GLY A 506 -11.20 27.63 -8.26
N ASP A 507 -11.91 26.62 -7.75
CA ASP A 507 -13.06 26.78 -6.86
C ASP A 507 -12.67 27.37 -5.49
N LEU A 508 -11.52 26.95 -4.94
CA LEU A 508 -10.95 27.55 -3.74
C LEU A 508 -10.56 29.02 -3.97
N ARG A 509 -9.83 29.32 -5.05
CA ARG A 509 -9.40 30.68 -5.40
C ARG A 509 -10.58 31.63 -5.61
N SER A 510 -11.62 31.16 -6.30
CA SER A 510 -12.85 31.92 -6.55
C SER A 510 -13.83 31.93 -5.37
N ARG A 511 -13.49 31.25 -4.26
CA ARG A 511 -14.33 31.10 -3.05
C ARG A 511 -15.70 30.45 -3.32
N ARG A 512 -15.81 29.64 -4.38
CA ARG A 512 -16.94 28.73 -4.59
C ARG A 512 -16.89 27.57 -3.60
N THR A 513 -15.68 27.14 -3.27
CA THR A 513 -15.38 26.21 -2.18
C THR A 513 -14.74 27.01 -1.05
N ARG A 514 -15.29 26.86 0.15
CA ARG A 514 -14.79 27.50 1.37
C ARG A 514 -13.67 26.66 1.95
N LEU A 515 -12.62 27.32 2.44
CA LEU A 515 -11.60 26.71 3.27
C LEU A 515 -11.85 27.10 4.74
N VAL A 516 -11.87 26.11 5.63
CA VAL A 516 -12.02 26.31 7.08
C VAL A 516 -10.77 25.74 7.75
N SER A 517 -10.05 26.55 8.53
CA SER A 517 -8.90 26.11 9.31
C SER A 517 -9.30 26.00 10.78
N VAL A 518 -8.93 24.89 11.44
CA VAL A 518 -9.27 24.62 12.83
C VAL A 518 -8.16 23.83 13.53
N ASP A 519 -7.84 24.25 14.75
CA ASP A 519 -6.95 23.49 15.63
C ASP A 519 -7.82 22.67 16.59
N THR A 520 -7.58 21.36 16.62
CA THR A 520 -8.27 20.40 17.47
C THR A 520 -7.29 19.81 18.50
N PRO A 521 -7.76 19.45 19.72
CA PRO A 521 -6.90 18.86 20.74
C PRO A 521 -6.43 17.44 20.36
N LYS A 522 -7.20 16.75 19.54
CA LYS A 522 -6.92 15.42 18.96
C LYS A 522 -7.58 15.32 17.59
N ALA A 523 -7.20 14.31 16.81
CA ALA A 523 -7.81 14.03 15.51
C ALA A 523 -9.35 13.92 15.59
N SER A 524 -10.05 14.64 14.71
CA SER A 524 -11.49 14.53 14.51
C SER A 524 -11.86 13.18 13.88
N PRO A 525 -13.13 12.73 13.97
CA PRO A 525 -13.56 11.45 13.40
C PRO A 525 -13.17 11.23 11.91
N PHE A 526 -13.11 12.29 11.10
CA PHE A 526 -12.69 12.22 9.70
C PHE A 526 -11.17 12.17 9.56
N ALA A 527 -10.43 12.99 10.33
CA ALA A 527 -8.97 12.90 10.37
C ALA A 527 -8.50 11.54 10.88
N SER A 528 -9.20 10.97 11.87
CA SER A 528 -8.98 9.61 12.37
C SER A 528 -9.18 8.55 11.29
N SER A 529 -10.25 8.66 10.49
CA SER A 529 -10.49 7.74 9.38
C SER A 529 -9.45 7.88 8.26
N LEU A 530 -8.99 9.11 7.98
CA LEU A 530 -7.91 9.40 7.04
C LEU A 530 -6.59 8.78 7.51
N LEU A 531 -6.26 8.95 8.80
CA LEU A 531 -5.10 8.34 9.46
C LEU A 531 -5.24 6.82 9.67
N PHE A 532 -6.42 6.23 9.56
CA PHE A 532 -6.57 4.78 9.63
C PHE A 532 -6.08 4.09 8.35
N GLY A 533 -6.40 4.68 7.18
CA GLY A 533 -5.88 4.21 5.89
C GLY A 533 -4.35 4.17 5.84
N TRP A 534 -3.70 5.02 6.65
CA TRP A 534 -2.25 5.11 6.79
C TRP A 534 -1.57 3.86 7.40
N VAL A 535 -2.23 3.16 8.34
CA VAL A 535 -1.63 1.99 9.02
C VAL A 535 -1.39 0.84 8.03
N ALA A 536 -2.33 0.64 7.11
CA ALA A 536 -2.23 -0.38 6.07
C ALA A 536 -1.26 0.01 4.94
N VAL A 537 -0.94 1.29 4.79
CA VAL A 537 -0.02 1.78 3.76
C VAL A 537 1.42 1.75 4.29
N TYR A 538 1.74 2.33 5.45
CA TYR A 538 3.13 2.37 5.93
C TYR A 538 3.66 1.10 6.61
N MET A 539 2.79 0.24 7.16
CA MET A 539 3.23 -1.10 7.58
C MET A 539 3.64 -1.97 6.38
N TYR A 540 3.25 -1.60 5.15
CA TYR A 540 3.35 -2.44 3.95
C TYR A 540 3.90 -1.72 2.69
N GLU A 541 4.21 -0.42 2.74
CA GLU A 541 4.91 0.33 1.69
C GLU A 541 6.42 0.17 1.88
N GLY A 542 7.03 -0.43 0.86
CA GLY A 542 8.31 -1.12 0.96
C GLY A 542 9.58 -0.26 0.88
N ASP A 543 9.51 1.05 0.67
CA ASP A 543 10.70 1.81 0.23
C ASP A 543 11.35 2.75 1.27
N ALA A 544 10.83 2.85 2.49
CA ALA A 544 11.50 3.58 3.58
C ALA A 544 12.47 2.68 4.39
N PRO A 545 13.68 3.15 4.77
CA PRO A 545 14.61 2.44 5.64
C PRO A 545 13.97 1.97 6.96
N LEU A 546 14.37 0.79 7.44
CA LEU A 546 13.84 0.15 8.67
C LEU A 546 13.81 1.05 9.93
N ALA A 547 14.66 2.09 10.00
CA ALA A 547 14.69 3.04 11.11
C ALA A 547 13.47 3.98 11.13
N GLU A 548 13.00 4.44 9.96
CA GLU A 548 11.81 5.29 9.84
C GLU A 548 10.53 4.51 10.16
N ARG A 549 10.47 3.23 9.80
CA ARG A 549 9.35 2.32 10.13
C ARG A 549 9.13 2.17 11.64
N ARG A 550 10.21 2.07 12.42
CA ARG A 550 10.13 1.93 13.89
C ARG A 550 9.70 3.22 14.57
N ALA A 551 10.17 4.38 14.10
CA ALA A 551 9.78 5.67 14.66
C ALA A 551 8.29 5.99 14.38
N ALA A 552 7.78 5.68 13.19
CA ALA A 552 6.39 5.94 12.81
C ALA A 552 5.38 5.01 13.49
N ALA A 553 5.71 3.72 13.68
CA ALA A 553 4.88 2.79 14.45
C ALA A 553 4.78 3.16 15.94
N LEU A 554 5.77 3.90 16.46
CA LEU A 554 5.76 4.47 17.81
C LEU A 554 5.05 5.84 17.88
N ALA A 555 4.76 6.48 16.74
CA ALA A 555 4.00 7.73 16.61
C ALA A 555 2.47 7.49 16.47
N LEU A 556 2.01 6.26 16.65
CA LEU A 556 0.60 5.88 16.50
C LEU A 556 -0.20 6.13 17.77
N ASP A 557 -1.37 6.75 17.61
CA ASP A 557 -2.33 6.92 18.69
C ASP A 557 -3.00 5.57 19.04
N ARG A 558 -2.69 5.05 20.22
CA ARG A 558 -3.18 3.74 20.68
C ARG A 558 -4.65 3.80 21.08
N ASP A 559 -5.14 4.97 21.47
CA ASP A 559 -6.54 5.19 21.81
C ASP A 559 -7.39 5.40 20.55
N LEU A 560 -6.83 5.99 19.49
CA LEU A 560 -7.42 6.07 18.14
C LEU A 560 -7.68 4.68 17.53
N LEU A 561 -6.70 3.79 17.63
CA LEU A 561 -6.87 2.40 17.19
C LEU A 561 -7.97 1.68 17.98
N ARG A 562 -8.08 1.93 19.30
CA ARG A 562 -9.14 1.36 20.14
C ARG A 562 -10.53 1.94 19.81
N GLU A 563 -10.62 3.21 19.48
CA GLU A 563 -11.86 3.89 19.12
C GLU A 563 -12.38 3.40 17.75
N LEU A 564 -11.47 3.09 16.81
CA LEU A 564 -11.81 2.63 15.46
C LEU A 564 -12.01 1.11 15.33
N LEU A 565 -11.24 0.29 16.06
CA LEU A 565 -11.28 -1.18 16.01
C LEU A 565 -12.13 -1.79 17.14
N GLY A 566 -12.58 -0.98 18.11
CA GLY A 566 -13.23 -1.48 19.32
C GLY A 566 -12.23 -2.06 20.33
N ALA A 567 -12.50 -1.86 21.62
CA ALA A 567 -11.59 -2.25 22.71
C ALA A 567 -11.34 -3.77 22.80
N ASP A 568 -12.17 -4.59 22.17
CA ASP A 568 -12.13 -6.05 22.30
C ASP A 568 -11.11 -6.72 21.35
N GLU A 569 -10.77 -6.11 20.20
CA GLU A 569 -9.90 -6.76 19.18
C GLU A 569 -8.40 -6.63 19.46
N LEU A 570 -7.96 -5.59 20.20
CA LEU A 570 -6.53 -5.34 20.47
C LEU A 570 -5.92 -6.27 21.52
N ARG A 571 -6.73 -6.84 22.43
CA ARG A 571 -6.26 -7.82 23.43
C ARG A 571 -5.91 -9.17 22.80
N GLU A 572 -6.42 -9.46 21.61
CA GLU A 572 -6.14 -10.70 20.89
C GLU A 572 -4.87 -10.63 20.04
N LEU A 573 -4.28 -9.44 19.84
CA LEU A 573 -3.07 -9.25 19.02
C LEU A 573 -1.76 -9.46 19.77
N LEU A 574 -1.76 -9.36 21.10
CA LEU A 574 -0.56 -9.51 21.93
C LEU A 574 -0.75 -10.65 22.91
N ASP A 575 -0.16 -11.79 22.57
CA ASP A 575 -0.10 -12.94 23.45
C ASP A 575 0.76 -12.61 24.68
N ALA A 576 0.16 -12.72 25.87
CA ALA A 576 0.83 -12.46 27.14
C ALA A 576 2.04 -13.39 27.36
N ASP A 577 1.97 -14.61 26.83
CA ASP A 577 3.05 -15.59 26.93
C ASP A 577 4.24 -15.20 26.02
N VAL A 578 3.96 -14.57 24.86
CA VAL A 578 5.00 -14.04 23.97
C VAL A 578 5.68 -12.82 24.59
N LEU A 579 4.92 -11.92 25.23
CA LEU A 579 5.48 -10.77 25.95
C LEU A 579 6.37 -11.21 27.11
N ALA A 580 5.90 -12.19 27.90
CA ALA A 580 6.70 -12.76 29.00
C ALA A 580 7.99 -13.43 28.48
N THR A 581 7.91 -14.13 27.35
CA THR A 581 9.08 -14.76 26.72
C THR A 581 10.09 -13.72 26.23
N LEU A 582 9.61 -12.67 25.55
CA LEU A 582 10.47 -11.59 25.05
C LEU A 582 11.14 -10.82 26.20
N GLU A 583 10.43 -10.58 27.31
CA GLU A 583 11.01 -9.96 28.49
C GLU A 583 12.14 -10.80 29.08
N LEU A 584 11.95 -12.13 29.19
CA LEU A 584 13.00 -13.05 29.64
C LEU A 584 14.20 -13.08 28.68
N GLU A 585 13.97 -12.97 27.36
CA GLU A 585 15.05 -12.90 26.37
C GLU A 585 15.85 -11.60 26.48
N LEU A 586 15.18 -10.46 26.61
CA LEU A 586 15.82 -9.15 26.75
C LEU A 586 16.61 -9.05 28.06
N GLN A 587 16.11 -9.69 29.12
CA GLN A 587 16.83 -9.83 30.38
C GLN A 587 17.98 -10.84 30.33
N GLY A 588 18.14 -11.62 29.25
CA GLY A 588 19.22 -12.62 29.14
C GLY A 588 19.04 -13.85 30.03
N LEU A 589 17.80 -14.15 30.45
CA LEU A 589 17.49 -15.26 31.36
C LEU A 589 17.20 -16.58 30.63
N VAL A 590 16.93 -16.50 29.32
CA VAL A 590 16.67 -17.64 28.43
C VAL A 590 17.98 -18.36 28.05
N GLU A 591 17.90 -19.68 27.92
CA GLU A 591 18.99 -20.55 27.47
C GLU A 591 19.50 -20.10 26.08
N GLY A 592 20.82 -19.90 25.94
CA GLY A 592 21.44 -19.34 24.73
C GLY A 592 21.58 -17.81 24.68
N ARG A 593 20.99 -17.07 25.64
CA ARG A 593 21.19 -15.62 25.83
C ARG A 593 22.01 -15.26 27.09
N ARG A 594 22.33 -16.26 27.91
CA ARG A 594 23.17 -16.13 29.10
C ARG A 594 24.63 -15.91 28.70
N ALA A 595 25.35 -15.11 29.49
CA ALA A 595 26.76 -14.84 29.27
C ALA A 595 27.62 -16.08 29.49
N ARG A 596 28.53 -16.35 28.57
CA ARG A 596 29.43 -17.52 28.59
C ARG A 596 30.88 -17.16 28.92
N ASN A 597 31.19 -15.87 28.98
CA ASN A 597 32.51 -15.35 29.31
C ASN A 597 32.40 -13.91 29.84
N ALA A 598 33.50 -13.36 30.33
CA ALA A 598 33.56 -12.00 30.88
C ALA A 598 33.21 -10.89 29.87
N ASP A 599 33.49 -11.08 28.57
CA ASP A 599 33.13 -10.09 27.55
C ASP A 599 31.62 -10.04 27.35
N GLU A 600 30.95 -11.20 27.23
CA GLU A 600 29.49 -11.29 27.14
C GLU A 600 28.81 -10.78 28.42
N LEU A 601 29.42 -10.97 29.60
CA LEU A 601 28.91 -10.43 30.86
C LEU A 601 28.95 -8.89 30.89
N THR A 602 29.97 -8.28 30.26
CA THR A 602 30.04 -6.83 30.08
C THR A 602 28.88 -6.31 29.24
N ASP A 603 28.53 -7.02 28.16
CA ASP A 603 27.40 -6.66 27.30
C ASP A 603 26.05 -6.81 28.03
N VAL A 604 25.92 -7.80 28.91
CA VAL A 604 24.74 -7.94 29.79
C VAL A 604 24.59 -6.73 30.71
N LEU A 605 25.66 -6.31 31.39
CA LEU A 605 25.66 -5.14 32.27
C LEU A 605 25.30 -3.84 31.52
N ARG A 606 25.82 -3.65 30.30
CA ARG A 606 25.49 -2.48 29.47
C ARG A 606 24.04 -2.44 28.99
N ARG A 607 23.44 -3.60 28.76
CA ARG A 607 22.07 -3.71 28.23
C ARG A 607 21.01 -3.66 29.33
N VAL A 608 21.23 -4.36 30.43
CA VAL A 608 20.25 -4.54 31.51
C VAL A 608 20.43 -3.51 32.62
N GLY A 609 21.64 -2.98 32.80
CA GLY A 609 21.99 -2.06 33.87
C GLY A 609 22.71 -2.75 35.03
N ASP A 610 22.62 -2.14 36.22
CA ASP A 610 23.27 -2.67 37.42
C ASP A 610 22.57 -3.92 37.94
N LEU A 611 23.36 -4.91 38.35
CA LEU A 611 22.87 -6.22 38.78
C LEU A 611 23.58 -6.66 40.06
N SER A 612 22.86 -7.35 40.93
CA SER A 612 23.46 -8.09 42.05
C SER A 612 24.18 -9.34 41.56
N MET A 613 25.03 -9.92 42.42
CA MET A 613 25.70 -11.19 42.10
C MET A 613 24.72 -12.33 41.80
N VAL A 614 23.55 -12.35 42.44
CA VAL A 614 22.51 -13.37 42.20
C VAL A 614 21.87 -13.19 40.82
N GLU A 615 21.63 -11.94 40.43
CA GLU A 615 21.03 -11.61 39.13
C GLU A 615 22.01 -11.83 37.96
N LEU A 616 23.30 -11.63 38.19
CA LEU A 616 24.35 -11.96 37.22
C LEU A 616 24.50 -13.48 37.05
N ASP A 617 24.41 -14.25 38.14
CA ASP A 617 24.44 -15.71 38.10
C ASP A 617 23.27 -16.28 37.29
N ALA A 618 22.06 -15.74 37.48
CA ALA A 618 20.88 -16.13 36.69
C ALA A 618 21.02 -15.84 35.18
N ARG A 619 21.91 -14.91 34.80
CA ARG A 619 22.16 -14.45 33.43
C ARG A 619 23.47 -15.00 32.85
N SER A 620 24.09 -15.99 33.49
CA SER A 620 25.39 -16.54 33.09
C SER A 620 25.38 -18.07 33.11
N GLU A 621 26.30 -18.69 32.38
CA GLU A 621 26.47 -20.16 32.36
C GLU A 621 27.44 -20.70 33.43
N GLY A 622 28.04 -19.81 34.25
CA GLY A 622 28.93 -20.15 35.37
C GLY A 622 30.10 -19.18 35.49
N GLY A 623 30.94 -19.28 36.54
CA GLY A 623 32.19 -18.48 36.63
C GLY A 623 32.01 -16.98 36.90
N VAL A 624 30.81 -16.52 37.25
CA VAL A 624 30.46 -15.09 37.39
C VAL A 624 31.35 -14.34 38.37
N ALA A 625 31.69 -14.94 39.52
CA ALA A 625 32.53 -14.28 40.50
C ALA A 625 33.93 -13.94 39.95
N GLU A 626 34.55 -14.90 39.25
CA GLU A 626 35.86 -14.71 38.60
C GLU A 626 35.75 -13.68 37.47
N TRP A 627 34.71 -13.74 36.64
CA TRP A 627 34.50 -12.78 35.56
C TRP A 627 34.27 -11.35 36.08
N VAL A 628 33.49 -11.19 37.14
CA VAL A 628 33.28 -9.87 37.77
C VAL A 628 34.58 -9.35 38.35
N ASP A 629 35.35 -10.19 39.05
CA ASP A 629 36.65 -9.78 39.60
C ASP A 629 37.64 -9.36 38.48
N ASP A 630 37.69 -10.12 37.38
CA ASP A 630 38.51 -9.79 36.21
C ASP A 630 38.08 -8.47 35.55
N LEU A 631 36.77 -8.26 35.37
CA LEU A 631 36.22 -7.03 34.78
C LEU A 631 36.45 -5.81 35.67
N VAL A 632 36.32 -5.96 36.99
CA VAL A 632 36.60 -4.89 37.95
C VAL A 632 38.10 -4.58 37.98
N ALA A 633 38.96 -5.60 37.97
CA ALA A 633 40.41 -5.41 37.90
C ALA A 633 40.85 -4.72 36.60
N ALA A 634 40.20 -5.08 35.47
CA ALA A 634 40.39 -4.44 34.17
C ALA A 634 39.69 -3.06 34.04
N ARG A 635 38.99 -2.60 35.07
CA ARG A 635 38.22 -1.34 35.10
C ARG A 635 37.13 -1.24 34.03
N ARG A 636 36.55 -2.38 33.65
CA ARG A 636 35.42 -2.51 32.71
C ARG A 636 34.07 -2.64 33.41
N ALA A 637 34.08 -2.99 34.69
CA ALA A 637 32.92 -2.96 35.57
C ALA A 637 33.29 -2.31 36.92
N LEU A 638 32.30 -1.88 37.68
CA LEU A 638 32.47 -1.28 39.00
C LEU A 638 31.49 -1.88 40.00
N ARG A 639 31.95 -2.02 41.25
CA ARG A 639 31.10 -2.39 42.38
C ARG A 639 30.63 -1.11 43.06
N VAL A 640 29.33 -0.94 43.15
CA VAL A 640 28.67 0.22 43.79
C VAL A 640 27.62 -0.27 44.77
N ARG A 641 27.25 0.61 45.69
CA ARG A 641 26.17 0.36 46.63
C ARG A 641 24.99 1.24 46.27
N VAL A 642 23.88 0.62 45.90
CA VAL A 642 22.62 1.28 45.53
C VAL A 642 21.54 0.77 46.47
N ALA A 643 20.85 1.68 47.16
CA ALA A 643 19.78 1.35 48.11
C ALA A 643 20.15 0.24 49.12
N ASP A 644 21.36 0.32 49.70
CA ASP A 644 21.93 -0.65 50.64
C ASP A 644 22.28 -2.05 50.11
N GLU A 645 22.27 -2.22 48.80
CA GLU A 645 22.66 -3.47 48.14
C GLU A 645 23.92 -3.31 47.31
N ASP A 646 24.78 -4.33 47.34
CA ASP A 646 26.00 -4.36 46.55
C ASP A 646 25.67 -4.78 45.11
N ARG A 647 25.93 -3.87 44.18
CA ARG A 647 25.57 -3.95 42.77
C ARG A 647 26.82 -3.85 41.91
N VAL A 648 26.80 -4.54 40.78
CA VAL A 648 27.85 -4.48 39.75
C VAL A 648 27.25 -3.78 38.55
N ALA A 649 27.96 -2.79 38.02
CA ALA A 649 27.54 -2.05 36.84
C ALA A 649 28.68 -1.91 35.83
N ALA A 650 28.33 -1.60 34.58
CA ALA A 650 29.31 -1.25 33.56
C ALA A 650 30.06 0.03 33.95
N ALA A 651 31.36 0.11 33.64
CA ALA A 651 32.16 1.26 34.01
C ALA A 651 31.68 2.57 33.35
N GLU A 652 31.06 2.47 32.17
CA GLU A 652 30.50 3.59 31.41
C GLU A 652 29.28 4.22 32.07
N ASP A 653 28.57 3.51 32.96
CA ASP A 653 27.40 4.03 33.68
C ASP A 653 27.77 4.77 34.97
N ALA A 654 29.07 4.97 35.25
CA ALA A 654 29.55 5.61 36.47
C ALA A 654 28.93 7.01 36.72
N ALA A 655 28.92 7.89 35.71
CA ALA A 655 28.30 9.21 35.82
C ALA A 655 26.79 9.12 36.14
N ARG A 656 26.07 8.19 35.50
CA ARG A 656 24.63 7.98 35.71
C ARG A 656 24.32 7.48 37.12
N LEU A 657 25.12 6.56 37.66
CA LEU A 657 24.97 6.03 39.02
C LEU A 657 25.27 7.09 40.08
N ARG A 658 26.28 7.93 39.85
CA ARG A 658 26.61 9.07 40.72
C ARG A 658 25.50 10.14 40.68
N ASP A 659 25.13 10.58 39.49
CA ASP A 659 24.28 11.76 39.31
C ASP A 659 22.78 11.43 39.44
N GLY A 660 22.38 10.24 38.98
CA GLY A 660 20.99 9.78 39.04
C GLY A 660 20.60 9.09 40.35
N LEU A 661 21.50 8.28 40.94
CA LEU A 661 21.20 7.50 42.14
C LEU A 661 21.96 7.96 43.40
N GLY A 662 22.87 8.93 43.28
CA GLY A 662 23.68 9.41 44.40
C GLY A 662 24.68 8.36 44.93
N ALA A 663 24.98 7.33 44.14
CA ALA A 663 25.83 6.21 44.58
C ALA A 663 27.31 6.64 44.65
N PRO A 664 28.02 6.39 45.76
CA PRO A 664 29.45 6.70 45.85
C PRO A 664 30.25 5.75 44.93
N LEU A 665 31.02 6.33 44.02
CA LEU A 665 31.85 5.57 43.08
C LEU A 665 33.15 5.08 43.74
N PRO A 666 33.62 3.86 43.39
CA PRO A 666 34.89 3.35 43.89
C PRO A 666 36.09 4.13 43.33
N PRO A 667 37.25 4.12 44.03
CA PRO A 667 38.45 4.80 43.55
C PRO A 667 38.99 4.15 42.26
N GLY A 668 39.44 4.97 41.31
CA GLY A 668 40.12 4.48 40.10
C GLY A 668 39.24 4.40 38.83
N VAL A 669 38.00 4.89 38.87
CA VAL A 669 37.15 5.09 37.67
C VAL A 669 37.83 6.13 36.76
N PRO A 670 38.04 5.82 35.47
CA PRO A 670 38.60 6.77 34.51
C PRO A 670 37.78 8.07 34.42
N GLU A 671 38.47 9.22 34.35
CA GLU A 671 37.84 10.55 34.25
C GLU A 671 36.90 10.66 33.05
N ALA A 672 37.23 9.97 31.94
CA ALA A 672 36.40 9.88 30.74
C ALA A 672 34.99 9.26 30.95
N PHE A 673 34.75 8.54 32.05
CA PHE A 673 33.44 7.97 32.40
C PHE A 673 32.70 8.78 33.48
N LEU A 674 33.26 9.93 33.90
CA LEU A 674 32.69 10.83 34.90
C LEU A 674 32.11 12.12 34.29
N GLU A 675 32.37 12.36 32.99
CA GLU A 675 31.82 13.44 32.18
C GLU A 675 30.52 12.98 31.47
N PRO A 676 29.54 13.87 31.21
CA PRO A 676 28.23 13.52 30.63
C PRO A 676 28.25 12.91 29.23
#